data_AF-A0AAV4PRG1-F1
#
_entry.id   AF-A0AAV4PRG1-F1
#
_cell.length_a   1.000
_cell.length_b   1.000
_cell.length_c   1.000
_cell.angle_alpha   90.00
_cell.angle_beta   90.00
_cell.angle_gamma   90.00
#
_symmetry.space_group_name_H-M   'P 1'
#
loop_
_entity.id
_entity.type
_entity.pdbx_description
1 polymer ?
#
loop_
_entity_poly.entity_id
_entity_poly.type
_entity_poly.pdbx_seq_one_letter_code
_entity_poly.pdbx_strand_id
1 'polypeptide(L)'
;MWSDRTVGIQRNRVLPAQQRQKERYPSYIQTSGKNQYCDRYVLSTSKTTYRSCNIQILGAMAIPSLYDMCQFQTIANMRAGLWSQCQENPFTRVPPKLVDKLREFIFSLNFRQLPNHEALHLLFTSHRLKKLDLSCFFVKRGETFSADDPYSPPQLKEDIDIHVPMNELTSAKYSYYCRIFVESNDIYLRTKKHMEDECNSLLYMLSKDSQPDLQCYVMTKRITISKFALQPLLQVSTHLTEIHTYIHWFDLNVVMNCKMLRILRLHTSPSTWFFDCPKQVLETCEKVLPSLENLEIFTVCYREIDWFEMHQLAAMALAHCPKLTSVGHFNSARAIDFLKSKTNESHIGCFRLKKCFWGFGARCDAAFSLNKVLNWKSSFPELIKTAVSCCPFVEELILQVVNKDCLQHLRRLKRLNSLVLECAYCDDLDIHECLSSLGEIRHQLKHFVIKGINRFTIGRSLTLNVVSDNCENLETLAVLDNSAIIFPLKINASFRFLKRICFVTTLDYLGQILRYCDNLTYLLMIGHFIVDESELRENLSHTSALKLQTLGINSPYFSKNAMRMLLVKAPNLEKVCFCLERECVSSLFKELDRSIDFDDTLLEMASSVNKSAELARDAIRCFAERFPHSYNELNFYSQLQMKQKPSLTLWNVYKIDKSLLISLLGTFVTYGYLVGTLGSVQELKNGEVSITNGFNSGTLHSYTA
;
A
#
# COMPACT_ATOMS: atom_id res chain seq x y z
N MET A 1 -67.51 33.68 -1.98
CA MET A 1 -67.28 35.08 -1.58
C MET A 1 -66.06 35.56 -2.33
N TRP A 2 -66.27 36.58 -3.15
CA TRP A 2 -65.28 37.27 -3.98
C TRP A 2 -64.17 37.95 -3.17
N SER A 3 -62.95 38.02 -3.69
CA SER A 3 -62.42 39.28 -4.25
C SER A 3 -61.01 39.12 -4.81
N ASP A 4 -60.91 39.29 -6.13
CA ASP A 4 -59.72 39.70 -6.88
C ASP A 4 -59.13 41.02 -6.38
N ARG A 5 -57.83 41.25 -6.64
CA ARG A 5 -57.38 42.37 -7.49
C ARG A 5 -55.89 42.29 -7.88
N THR A 6 -55.72 42.39 -9.19
CA THR A 6 -54.51 42.59 -9.98
C THR A 6 -54.12 44.07 -10.10
N VAL A 7 -52.92 44.27 -10.66
CA VAL A 7 -52.45 45.35 -11.56
C VAL A 7 -51.41 46.33 -10.99
N GLY A 8 -50.28 46.44 -11.70
CA GLY A 8 -49.38 47.60 -11.61
C GLY A 8 -48.03 47.47 -12.33
N ILE A 9 -48.03 47.31 -13.66
CA ILE A 9 -46.81 47.49 -14.49
C ILE A 9 -46.65 48.98 -14.79
N GLN A 10 -45.50 49.57 -14.46
CA GLN A 10 -45.00 50.79 -15.11
C GLN A 10 -43.52 50.66 -15.48
N ARG A 11 -43.24 50.83 -16.77
CA ARG A 11 -41.93 51.16 -17.34
C ARG A 11 -41.68 52.65 -17.12
N ASN A 12 -40.44 53.05 -16.82
CA ASN A 12 -39.79 54.17 -17.51
C ASN A 12 -38.29 54.35 -17.20
N ARG A 13 -37.56 54.54 -18.31
CA ARG A 13 -36.44 55.46 -18.56
C ARG A 13 -35.02 55.16 -18.06
N VAL A 14 -34.13 55.28 -19.06
CA VAL A 14 -32.67 55.22 -19.09
C VAL A 14 -32.09 56.64 -19.01
N LEU A 15 -30.85 56.73 -18.50
CA LEU A 15 -29.78 57.76 -18.63
C LEU A 15 -29.39 58.42 -17.28
N PRO A 16 -28.14 58.91 -17.12
CA PRO A 16 -26.85 58.32 -17.50
C PRO A 16 -25.79 58.40 -16.37
N ALA A 17 -24.60 57.86 -16.68
CA ALA A 17 -23.41 57.74 -15.84
C ALA A 17 -22.93 59.04 -15.15
N GLN A 18 -22.55 58.91 -13.86
CA GLN A 18 -21.61 59.82 -13.20
C GLN A 18 -20.60 59.06 -12.31
N GLN A 19 -19.34 59.44 -12.53
CA GLN A 19 -18.10 59.28 -11.78
C GLN A 19 -18.19 58.72 -10.34
N ARG A 20 -17.50 57.60 -10.09
CA ARG A 20 -17.02 57.25 -8.74
C ARG A 20 -15.57 57.64 -8.57
N GLN A 21 -15.35 58.52 -7.59
CA GLN A 21 -14.06 58.96 -7.10
C GLN A 21 -13.28 57.79 -6.49
N LYS A 22 -11.96 57.80 -6.73
CA LYS A 22 -10.95 56.96 -6.08
C LYS A 22 -10.81 57.36 -4.61
N GLU A 23 -11.15 56.47 -3.69
CA GLU A 23 -10.71 56.57 -2.30
C GLU A 23 -9.27 56.05 -2.16
N ARG A 24 -8.40 56.92 -1.65
CA ARG A 24 -7.00 56.68 -1.32
C ARG A 24 -6.91 55.94 0.01
N TYR A 25 -6.17 54.83 0.05
CA TYR A 25 -5.66 54.27 1.30
C TYR A 25 -4.32 54.93 1.69
N PRO A 26 -4.00 55.04 2.99
CA PRO A 26 -2.80 55.74 3.43
C PRO A 26 -1.54 54.89 3.30
N SER A 27 -0.49 55.56 2.85
CA SER A 27 0.90 55.13 2.76
C SER A 27 1.49 54.71 4.12
N TYR A 28 2.02 53.50 4.19
CA TYR A 28 2.88 53.07 5.29
C TYR A 28 4.31 53.60 5.11
N ILE A 29 4.84 54.09 6.22
CA ILE A 29 6.14 54.73 6.40
C ILE A 29 7.26 53.70 6.19
N GLN A 30 8.18 54.02 5.28
CA GLN A 30 9.51 53.40 5.20
C GLN A 30 10.35 53.87 6.39
N THR A 31 10.84 52.92 7.19
CA THR A 31 12.03 53.15 8.02
C THR A 31 13.17 52.30 7.50
N SER A 32 14.21 53.00 7.08
CA SER A 32 15.49 52.47 6.63
C SER A 32 16.33 52.02 7.83
N GLY A 33 16.77 50.77 7.84
CA GLY A 33 17.80 50.26 8.76
C GLY A 33 18.69 49.27 8.02
N LYS A 34 19.92 49.69 7.72
CA LYS A 34 20.99 48.88 7.11
C LYS A 34 21.40 47.75 8.06
N ASN A 35 21.62 46.54 7.53
CA ASN A 35 22.68 45.58 7.89
C ASN A 35 22.54 44.36 6.94
N GLN A 36 23.36 44.31 5.88
CA GLN A 36 24.64 43.59 5.75
C GLN A 36 24.46 42.11 5.36
N TYR A 37 25.15 41.78 4.26
CA TYR A 37 25.02 40.60 3.41
C TYR A 37 25.41 39.29 4.13
N CYS A 38 24.61 38.23 3.90
CA CYS A 38 25.10 36.86 3.75
C CYS A 38 24.27 36.16 2.66
N ASP A 39 24.98 35.46 1.77
CA ASP A 39 24.55 35.04 0.45
C ASP A 39 23.37 34.07 0.40
N ARG A 40 22.44 34.36 -0.53
CA ARG A 40 21.32 33.51 -0.91
C ARG A 40 21.78 32.49 -1.97
N TYR A 41 21.78 31.22 -1.62
CA TYR A 41 21.62 30.16 -2.61
C TYR A 41 20.15 30.13 -3.07
N VAL A 42 19.93 30.57 -4.31
CA VAL A 42 18.67 30.39 -5.03
C VAL A 42 18.61 28.94 -5.51
N LEU A 43 17.94 28.06 -4.75
CA LEU A 43 17.58 26.73 -5.24
C LEU A 43 16.39 26.87 -6.19
N SER A 44 16.64 26.63 -7.47
CA SER A 44 15.62 26.54 -8.51
C SER A 44 14.60 25.46 -8.14
N THR A 45 13.35 25.86 -7.91
CA THR A 45 12.25 24.95 -7.61
C THR A 45 11.82 24.20 -8.88
N SER A 46 12.40 23.02 -9.13
CA SER A 46 11.82 22.06 -10.06
C SER A 46 10.56 21.46 -9.43
N LYS A 47 9.41 21.63 -10.07
CA LYS A 47 8.13 20.99 -9.69
C LYS A 47 8.23 19.47 -9.82
N THR A 48 8.74 18.77 -8.80
CA THR A 48 8.60 17.32 -8.68
C THR A 48 7.22 16.99 -8.09
N THR A 49 6.33 16.52 -8.96
CA THR A 49 5.02 16.00 -8.59
C THR A 49 5.21 14.66 -7.86
N TYR A 50 5.09 14.69 -6.53
CA TYR A 50 5.07 13.48 -5.70
C TYR A 50 3.84 12.62 -6.05
N ARG A 51 4.04 11.54 -6.81
CA ARG A 51 3.06 10.46 -6.97
C ARG A 51 3.08 9.59 -5.72
N SER A 52 1.90 9.30 -5.18
CA SER A 52 1.69 8.29 -4.14
C SER A 52 2.32 6.97 -4.57
N CYS A 53 3.43 6.56 -3.95
CA CYS A 53 4.09 5.30 -4.21
C CYS A 53 3.24 4.15 -3.65
N ASN A 54 2.62 3.36 -4.53
CA ASN A 54 2.23 1.99 -4.21
C ASN A 54 3.46 1.13 -4.48
N ILE A 55 4.21 0.81 -3.42
CA ILE A 55 5.43 -0.01 -3.52
C ILE A 55 5.03 -1.48 -3.48
N GLN A 56 5.36 -2.22 -4.54
CA GLN A 56 5.37 -3.69 -4.53
C GLN A 56 6.81 -4.19 -4.64
N ILE A 57 7.08 -5.18 -3.80
CA ILE A 57 8.33 -5.86 -3.51
C ILE A 57 8.87 -6.56 -4.77
N LEU A 58 10.13 -6.33 -5.13
CA LEU A 58 10.90 -7.24 -5.98
C LEU A 58 11.33 -8.42 -5.09
N GLY A 59 10.82 -9.61 -5.37
CA GLY A 59 10.99 -10.79 -4.55
C GLY A 59 12.42 -11.32 -4.53
N ALA A 60 12.92 -11.62 -3.33
CA ALA A 60 13.91 -12.68 -3.15
C ALA A 60 13.22 -14.02 -3.50
N MET A 61 13.89 -14.85 -4.31
CA MET A 61 13.33 -16.11 -4.78
C MET A 61 13.26 -17.14 -3.65
N ALA A 62 12.09 -17.25 -3.02
CA ALA A 62 11.72 -18.45 -2.27
C ALA A 62 11.42 -19.59 -3.27
N ILE A 63 11.86 -20.81 -2.95
CA ILE A 63 11.48 -22.00 -3.73
C ILE A 63 9.95 -22.14 -3.68
N PRO A 64 9.25 -22.20 -4.83
CA PRO A 64 7.79 -22.34 -4.85
C PRO A 64 7.35 -23.61 -4.15
N SER A 65 6.26 -23.56 -3.37
CA SER A 65 5.71 -24.78 -2.79
C SER A 65 5.22 -25.74 -3.89
N LEU A 66 5.07 -27.04 -3.58
CA LEU A 66 4.45 -27.99 -4.52
C LEU A 66 3.07 -27.52 -4.98
N TYR A 67 2.32 -26.86 -4.10
CA TYR A 67 1.04 -26.26 -4.44
C TYR A 67 1.18 -25.16 -5.49
N ASP A 68 2.13 -24.23 -5.31
CA ASP A 68 2.40 -23.16 -6.27
C ASP A 68 2.89 -23.74 -7.61
N MET A 69 3.74 -24.77 -7.58
CA MET A 69 4.17 -25.49 -8.80
C MET A 69 2.98 -26.13 -9.52
N CYS A 70 2.05 -26.77 -8.80
CA CYS A 70 0.83 -27.32 -9.39
C CYS A 70 -0.05 -26.21 -9.98
N GLN A 71 -0.16 -25.05 -9.33
CA GLN A 71 -0.90 -23.89 -9.87
C GLN A 71 -0.22 -23.35 -11.15
N PHE A 72 1.11 -23.20 -11.15
CA PHE A 72 1.87 -22.81 -12.33
C PHE A 72 1.66 -23.78 -13.49
N GLN A 73 1.74 -25.10 -13.24
CA GLN A 73 1.52 -26.12 -14.26
C GLN A 73 0.07 -26.11 -14.77
N THR A 74 -0.89 -25.94 -13.87
CA THR A 74 -2.32 -25.78 -14.20
C THR A 74 -2.52 -24.61 -15.16
N ILE A 75 -1.89 -23.47 -14.89
CA ILE A 75 -1.93 -22.30 -15.77
C ILE A 75 -1.18 -22.50 -17.08
N ALA A 76 -0.03 -23.18 -17.05
CA ALA A 76 0.70 -23.52 -18.27
C ALA A 76 -0.17 -24.39 -19.19
N ASN A 77 -0.88 -25.37 -18.62
CA ASN A 77 -1.82 -26.21 -19.35
C ASN A 77 -3.03 -25.41 -19.89
N MET A 78 -3.54 -24.45 -19.12
CA MET A 78 -4.57 -23.49 -19.56
C MET A 78 -4.08 -22.69 -20.77
N ARG A 79 -2.88 -22.11 -20.69
CA ARG A 79 -2.29 -21.33 -21.79
C ARG A 79 -2.04 -22.17 -23.04
N ALA A 80 -1.66 -23.42 -22.87
CA ALA A 80 -1.45 -24.36 -23.97
C ALA A 80 -2.76 -24.83 -24.62
N GLY A 81 -3.93 -24.40 -24.12
CA GLY A 81 -5.22 -24.80 -24.67
C GLY A 81 -5.56 -26.27 -24.43
N LEU A 82 -4.87 -26.96 -23.51
CA LEU A 82 -5.10 -28.40 -23.28
C LEU A 82 -6.52 -28.68 -22.77
N TRP A 83 -7.16 -27.71 -22.14
CA TRP A 83 -8.50 -27.87 -21.57
C TRP A 83 -9.63 -27.37 -22.44
N SER A 84 -9.36 -26.60 -23.50
CA SER A 84 -10.41 -26.23 -24.47
C SER A 84 -10.88 -27.44 -25.29
N GLN A 85 -10.09 -28.52 -25.32
CA GLN A 85 -10.45 -29.80 -25.94
C GLN A 85 -11.28 -30.72 -25.04
N CYS A 86 -11.46 -30.39 -23.76
CA CYS A 86 -12.24 -31.22 -22.83
C CYS A 86 -13.74 -31.10 -23.14
N GLN A 87 -14.44 -32.24 -23.24
CA GLN A 87 -15.89 -32.27 -23.49
C GLN A 87 -16.70 -31.64 -22.35
N GLU A 88 -16.23 -31.80 -21.11
CA GLU A 88 -16.77 -31.14 -19.92
C GLU A 88 -15.77 -30.13 -19.37
N ASN A 89 -16.26 -29.00 -18.87
CA ASN A 89 -15.42 -28.01 -18.21
C ASN A 89 -14.76 -28.64 -16.96
N PRO A 90 -13.41 -28.79 -16.93
CA PRO A 90 -12.72 -29.54 -15.89
C PRO A 90 -12.86 -28.90 -14.50
N PHE A 91 -13.18 -27.61 -14.43
CA PHE A 91 -13.32 -26.88 -13.17
C PHE A 91 -14.68 -27.05 -12.50
N THR A 92 -15.68 -27.60 -13.19
CA THR A 92 -17.03 -27.82 -12.62
C THR A 92 -17.02 -28.77 -11.42
N ARG A 93 -16.11 -29.74 -11.44
CA ARG A 93 -15.89 -30.74 -10.38
C ARG A 93 -14.85 -30.32 -9.34
N VAL A 94 -14.13 -29.21 -9.57
CA VAL A 94 -13.10 -28.72 -8.65
C VAL A 94 -13.79 -28.02 -7.47
N PRO A 95 -13.37 -28.27 -6.22
CA PRO A 95 -13.88 -27.55 -5.06
C PRO A 95 -13.77 -26.03 -5.24
N PRO A 96 -14.83 -25.24 -4.93
CA PRO A 96 -14.83 -23.78 -5.13
C PRO A 96 -13.62 -23.07 -4.52
N LYS A 97 -13.17 -23.51 -3.34
CA LYS A 97 -11.97 -22.98 -2.67
C LYS A 97 -10.69 -23.12 -3.50
N LEU A 98 -10.55 -24.17 -4.32
CA LEU A 98 -9.38 -24.35 -5.18
C LEU A 98 -9.49 -23.51 -6.45
N VAL A 99 -10.69 -23.36 -7.02
CA VAL A 99 -10.96 -22.45 -8.14
C VAL A 99 -10.65 -21.00 -7.72
N ASP A 100 -11.09 -20.60 -6.52
CA ASP A 100 -10.81 -19.28 -5.94
C ASP A 100 -9.30 -19.04 -5.76
N LYS A 101 -8.55 -20.03 -5.26
CA LYS A 101 -7.08 -19.92 -5.09
C LYS A 101 -6.33 -19.88 -6.42
N LEU A 102 -6.74 -20.71 -7.39
CA LEU A 102 -6.16 -20.69 -8.73
C LEU A 102 -6.38 -19.33 -9.39
N ARG A 103 -7.58 -18.75 -9.21
CA ARG A 103 -7.92 -17.41 -9.67
C ARG A 103 -7.05 -16.33 -8.99
N GLU A 104 -6.94 -16.35 -7.66
CA GLU A 104 -6.08 -15.41 -6.92
C GLU A 104 -4.63 -15.48 -7.42
N PHE A 105 -4.15 -16.69 -7.67
CA PHE A 105 -2.83 -16.91 -8.22
C PHE A 105 -2.70 -16.38 -9.65
N ILE A 106 -3.66 -16.67 -10.56
CA ILE A 106 -3.71 -16.08 -11.92
C ILE A 106 -3.64 -14.55 -11.87
N PHE A 107 -4.38 -13.92 -10.96
CA PHE A 107 -4.41 -12.47 -10.80
C PHE A 107 -3.16 -11.89 -10.13
N SER A 108 -2.34 -12.73 -9.49
CA SER A 108 -1.02 -12.34 -8.99
C SER A 108 0.07 -12.38 -10.07
N LEU A 109 -0.18 -13.07 -11.19
CA LEU A 109 0.77 -13.18 -12.29
C LEU A 109 0.93 -11.86 -13.04
N ASN A 110 2.07 -11.71 -13.71
CA ASN A 110 2.23 -10.65 -14.70
C ASN A 110 1.21 -10.84 -15.84
N PHE A 111 0.76 -9.77 -16.50
CA PHE A 111 -0.12 -9.88 -17.66
C PHE A 111 0.38 -10.85 -18.73
N ARG A 112 1.71 -10.91 -18.97
CA ARG A 112 2.33 -11.86 -19.91
C ARG A 112 2.10 -13.33 -19.56
N GLN A 113 1.70 -13.57 -18.32
CA GLN A 113 1.46 -14.87 -17.73
C GLN A 113 -0.04 -15.14 -17.53
N LEU A 114 -0.94 -14.30 -18.04
CA LEU A 114 -2.36 -14.63 -17.98
C LEU A 114 -2.70 -15.73 -19.00
N PRO A 115 -3.58 -16.69 -18.64
CA PRO A 115 -4.24 -17.54 -19.63
C PRO A 115 -4.99 -16.71 -20.66
N ASN A 116 -5.13 -17.23 -21.88
CA ASN A 116 -5.99 -16.61 -22.89
C ASN A 116 -7.46 -16.60 -22.42
N HIS A 117 -8.29 -15.80 -23.10
CA HIS A 117 -9.70 -15.63 -22.72
C HIS A 117 -10.51 -16.93 -22.76
N GLU A 118 -10.21 -17.87 -23.67
CA GLU A 118 -10.85 -19.19 -23.73
C GLU A 118 -10.56 -20.03 -22.47
N ALA A 119 -9.31 -20.03 -22.00
CA ALA A 119 -8.97 -20.77 -20.79
C ALA A 119 -9.55 -20.10 -19.53
N LEU A 120 -9.58 -18.77 -19.50
CA LEU A 120 -10.27 -18.04 -18.43
C LEU A 120 -11.78 -18.29 -18.46
N HIS A 121 -12.37 -18.44 -19.65
CA HIS A 121 -13.79 -18.78 -19.82
C HIS A 121 -14.13 -20.11 -19.15
N LEU A 122 -13.30 -21.14 -19.28
CA LEU A 122 -13.47 -22.41 -18.55
C LEU A 122 -13.46 -22.19 -17.03
N LEU A 123 -12.55 -21.36 -16.51
CA LEU A 123 -12.51 -21.09 -15.08
C LEU A 123 -13.81 -20.41 -14.60
N PHE A 124 -14.30 -19.45 -15.37
CA PHE A 124 -15.44 -18.63 -14.99
C PHE A 124 -16.81 -19.28 -15.25
N THR A 125 -16.92 -20.18 -16.23
CA THR A 125 -18.13 -20.97 -16.50
C THR A 125 -18.22 -22.24 -15.65
N SER A 126 -17.32 -22.42 -14.69
CA SER A 126 -17.38 -23.54 -13.74
C SER A 126 -18.63 -23.54 -12.86
N HIS A 127 -19.42 -22.46 -12.86
CA HIS A 127 -20.51 -22.16 -11.90
C HIS A 127 -20.06 -22.21 -10.44
N ARG A 128 -18.75 -22.14 -10.19
CA ARG A 128 -18.16 -22.07 -8.84
C ARG A 128 -17.67 -20.68 -8.50
N LEU A 129 -17.79 -19.73 -9.42
CA LEU A 129 -17.24 -18.38 -9.26
C LEU A 129 -18.13 -17.50 -8.39
N LYS A 130 -17.72 -17.28 -7.15
CA LYS A 130 -18.41 -16.33 -6.24
C LYS A 130 -17.90 -14.89 -6.37
N LYS A 131 -16.67 -14.70 -6.86
CA LYS A 131 -16.02 -13.40 -6.97
C LYS A 131 -15.35 -13.22 -8.33
N LEU A 132 -15.62 -12.11 -9.00
CA LEU A 132 -14.99 -11.70 -10.25
C LEU A 132 -14.20 -10.41 -9.99
N ASP A 133 -12.87 -10.50 -9.93
CA ASP A 133 -11.99 -9.34 -9.79
C ASP A 133 -11.16 -9.14 -11.06
N LEU A 134 -11.51 -8.14 -11.87
CA LEU A 134 -10.84 -7.82 -13.12
C LEU A 134 -9.75 -6.75 -12.96
N SER A 135 -9.43 -6.37 -11.72
CA SER A 135 -8.42 -5.34 -11.43
C SER A 135 -7.00 -5.73 -11.88
N CYS A 136 -6.74 -6.99 -12.22
CA CYS A 136 -5.45 -7.46 -12.71
C CYS A 136 -5.16 -7.09 -14.16
N PHE A 137 -6.17 -6.81 -15.00
CA PHE A 137 -6.02 -6.59 -16.46
C PHE A 137 -5.40 -5.24 -16.84
N PHE A 138 -4.36 -4.77 -16.14
CA PHE A 138 -3.81 -3.43 -16.36
C PHE A 138 -2.31 -3.44 -16.57
N VAL A 139 -1.87 -2.81 -17.67
CA VAL A 139 -0.47 -2.45 -17.91
C VAL A 139 -0.06 -1.32 -16.98
N LYS A 140 0.96 -1.54 -16.13
CA LYS A 140 1.59 -0.42 -15.43
C LYS A 140 2.36 0.42 -16.43
N ARG A 141 2.09 1.74 -16.44
CA ARG A 141 2.87 2.72 -17.21
C ARG A 141 4.34 2.66 -16.77
N GLY A 142 5.22 2.10 -17.60
CA GLY A 142 6.65 1.93 -17.31
C GLY A 142 7.16 0.48 -17.32
N GLU A 143 6.31 -0.53 -17.53
CA GLU A 143 6.78 -1.88 -17.86
C GLU A 143 7.24 -1.88 -19.33
N THR A 144 8.57 -1.95 -19.56
CA THR A 144 9.14 -2.03 -20.91
C THR A 144 8.98 -3.43 -21.48
N PHE A 145 8.69 -3.49 -22.78
CA PHE A 145 8.61 -4.73 -23.54
C PHE A 145 10.02 -5.26 -23.82
N SER A 146 10.19 -6.59 -23.73
CA SER A 146 11.48 -7.22 -24.07
C SER A 146 11.70 -7.10 -25.57
N ALA A 147 12.95 -7.03 -26.01
CA ALA A 147 13.31 -7.04 -27.43
C ALA A 147 12.76 -8.28 -28.17
N ASP A 148 12.53 -9.38 -27.47
CA ASP A 148 12.02 -10.65 -28.01
C ASP A 148 10.48 -10.73 -28.07
N ASP A 149 9.76 -9.64 -27.78
CA ASP A 149 8.31 -9.60 -27.88
C ASP A 149 7.90 -9.46 -29.36
N PRO A 150 6.99 -10.30 -29.91
CA PRO A 150 6.51 -10.17 -31.29
C PRO A 150 5.82 -8.83 -31.59
N TYR A 151 5.52 -8.03 -30.56
CA TYR A 151 4.99 -6.67 -30.69
C TYR A 151 6.02 -5.56 -30.47
N SER A 152 7.30 -5.90 -30.26
CA SER A 152 8.38 -4.92 -30.16
C SER A 152 8.72 -4.33 -31.54
N PRO A 153 8.92 -3.01 -31.65
CA PRO A 153 9.37 -2.41 -32.91
C PRO A 153 10.76 -2.96 -33.29
N PRO A 154 11.07 -3.08 -34.60
CA PRO A 154 12.38 -3.55 -35.05
C PRO A 154 13.50 -2.65 -34.48
N GLN A 155 14.49 -3.26 -33.85
CA GLN A 155 15.65 -2.53 -33.33
C GLN A 155 16.46 -1.94 -34.49
N LEU A 156 16.59 -0.62 -34.53
CA LEU A 156 17.60 0.07 -35.33
C LEU A 156 18.97 -0.19 -34.67
N LYS A 157 19.76 -1.09 -35.26
CA LYS A 157 21.21 -1.18 -35.04
C LYS A 157 21.87 0.00 -35.75
N GLU A 158 21.97 1.13 -35.08
CA GLU A 158 22.93 2.16 -35.45
C GLU A 158 23.85 2.41 -34.26
N ASP A 159 25.10 1.96 -34.40
CA ASP A 159 26.21 2.36 -33.55
C ASP A 159 26.47 3.85 -33.81
N ILE A 160 25.83 4.72 -33.02
CA ILE A 160 26.12 6.15 -33.07
C ILE A 160 27.21 6.46 -32.05
N ASP A 161 28.44 6.55 -32.53
CA ASP A 161 29.60 7.04 -31.79
C ASP A 161 29.53 8.58 -31.73
N ILE A 162 29.13 9.15 -30.58
CA ILE A 162 28.95 10.60 -30.43
C ILE A 162 29.95 11.16 -29.39
N HIS A 163 31.10 11.60 -29.88
CA HIS A 163 31.91 12.62 -29.20
C HIS A 163 31.38 14.02 -29.58
N VAL A 164 30.44 14.56 -28.80
CA VAL A 164 29.95 15.96 -28.98
C VAL A 164 29.97 16.70 -27.64
N PRO A 165 30.49 17.95 -27.59
CA PRO A 165 30.60 18.74 -26.36
C PRO A 165 29.25 19.13 -25.77
N MET A 166 29.22 19.31 -24.44
CA MET A 166 28.05 19.36 -23.55
C MET A 166 26.97 20.42 -23.89
N ASN A 167 27.24 21.33 -24.81
CA ASN A 167 26.47 22.55 -25.03
C ASN A 167 25.41 22.38 -26.14
N GLU A 168 25.54 21.36 -27.00
CA GLU A 168 24.60 21.05 -28.10
C GLU A 168 23.66 19.87 -27.77
N LEU A 169 23.82 19.25 -26.60
CA LEU A 169 23.17 18.00 -26.19
C LEU A 169 21.70 18.11 -25.76
N THR A 170 21.10 19.30 -25.75
CA THR A 170 19.73 19.49 -25.24
C THR A 170 18.65 19.14 -26.28
N SER A 171 18.86 19.45 -27.56
CA SER A 171 17.87 19.21 -28.63
C SER A 171 17.78 17.73 -29.02
N ALA A 172 18.92 17.07 -29.25
CA ALA A 172 18.97 15.66 -29.65
C ALA A 172 18.47 14.72 -28.55
N LYS A 173 18.84 14.97 -27.28
CA LYS A 173 18.29 14.22 -26.13
C LYS A 173 16.79 14.44 -25.99
N TYR A 174 16.30 15.67 -26.15
CA TYR A 174 14.87 15.95 -26.05
C TYR A 174 14.07 15.26 -27.17
N SER A 175 14.59 15.26 -28.40
CA SER A 175 13.99 14.51 -29.53
C SER A 175 13.97 13.00 -29.27
N TYR A 176 15.07 12.44 -28.75
CA TYR A 176 15.17 11.02 -28.37
C TYR A 176 14.20 10.64 -27.23
N TYR A 177 14.13 11.46 -26.17
CA TYR A 177 13.15 11.26 -25.09
C TYR A 177 11.71 11.40 -25.56
N CYS A 178 11.40 12.34 -26.46
CA CYS A 178 10.09 12.49 -27.08
C CYS A 178 9.74 11.26 -27.94
N ARG A 179 10.69 10.71 -28.70
CA ARG A 179 10.47 9.51 -29.52
C ARG A 179 10.26 8.26 -28.66
N ILE A 180 11.10 8.02 -27.64
CA ILE A 180 10.89 6.95 -26.65
C ILE A 180 9.54 7.11 -25.96
N PHE A 181 9.15 8.34 -25.61
CA PHE A 181 7.87 8.62 -24.98
C PHE A 181 6.68 8.33 -25.90
N VAL A 182 6.75 8.70 -27.19
CA VAL A 182 5.71 8.41 -28.18
C VAL A 182 5.60 6.91 -28.47
N GLU A 183 6.72 6.22 -28.72
CA GLU A 183 6.75 4.78 -28.99
C GLU A 183 6.27 3.97 -27.77
N SER A 184 6.74 4.32 -26.56
CA SER A 184 6.25 3.72 -25.31
C SER A 184 4.77 3.99 -25.07
N ASN A 185 4.26 5.15 -25.49
CA ASN A 185 2.85 5.50 -25.36
C ASN A 185 1.99 4.76 -26.41
N ASP A 186 2.47 4.55 -27.64
CA ASP A 186 1.75 3.76 -28.66
C ASP A 186 1.66 2.28 -28.25
N ILE A 187 2.77 1.68 -27.82
CA ILE A 187 2.76 0.30 -27.31
C ILE A 187 1.80 0.20 -26.12
N TYR A 188 1.88 1.13 -25.15
CA TYR A 188 0.95 1.18 -24.04
C TYR A 188 -0.52 1.28 -24.49
N LEU A 189 -0.83 2.11 -25.49
CA LEU A 189 -2.19 2.26 -26.01
C LEU A 189 -2.67 1.00 -26.73
N ARG A 190 -1.83 0.33 -27.52
CA ARG A 190 -2.18 -0.93 -28.19
C ARG A 190 -2.42 -2.05 -27.18
N THR A 191 -1.53 -2.22 -26.20
CA THR A 191 -1.70 -3.22 -25.15
C THR A 191 -2.94 -2.92 -24.29
N LYS A 192 -3.19 -1.64 -23.97
CA LYS A 192 -4.42 -1.22 -23.29
C LYS A 192 -5.67 -1.59 -24.08
N LYS A 193 -5.70 -1.30 -25.38
CA LYS A 193 -6.83 -1.64 -26.25
C LYS A 193 -7.06 -3.16 -26.32
N HIS A 194 -5.99 -3.94 -26.50
CA HIS A 194 -6.08 -5.41 -26.49
C HIS A 194 -6.69 -5.93 -25.18
N MET A 195 -6.27 -5.40 -24.03
CA MET A 195 -6.84 -5.76 -22.73
C MET A 195 -8.31 -5.34 -22.59
N GLU A 196 -8.68 -4.18 -23.15
CA GLU A 196 -10.07 -3.73 -23.19
C GLU A 196 -10.92 -4.73 -23.99
N ASP A 197 -10.45 -5.15 -25.17
CA ASP A 197 -11.13 -6.12 -26.03
C ASP A 197 -11.25 -7.49 -25.38
N GLU A 198 -10.20 -7.99 -24.71
CA GLU A 198 -10.24 -9.23 -23.94
C GLU A 198 -11.21 -9.16 -22.76
N CYS A 199 -11.17 -8.07 -21.99
CA CYS A 199 -12.10 -7.86 -20.86
C CYS A 199 -13.55 -7.80 -21.33
N ASN A 200 -13.82 -7.10 -22.43
CA ASN A 200 -15.15 -6.99 -23.01
C ASN A 200 -15.66 -8.35 -23.50
N SER A 201 -14.80 -9.12 -24.17
CA SER A 201 -15.13 -10.47 -24.64
C SER A 201 -15.45 -11.39 -23.47
N LEU A 202 -14.64 -11.33 -22.41
CA LEU A 202 -14.83 -12.10 -21.18
C LEU A 202 -16.16 -11.78 -20.49
N LEU A 203 -16.47 -10.49 -20.33
CA LEU A 203 -17.72 -10.05 -19.71
C LEU A 203 -18.94 -10.43 -20.56
N TYR A 204 -18.83 -10.32 -21.88
CA TYR A 204 -19.87 -10.75 -22.79
C TYR A 204 -20.14 -12.27 -22.68
N MET A 205 -19.08 -13.09 -22.67
CA MET A 205 -19.23 -14.53 -22.45
C MET A 205 -19.88 -14.83 -21.09
N LEU A 206 -19.40 -14.19 -20.03
CA LEU A 206 -19.93 -14.36 -18.67
C LEU A 206 -21.40 -13.98 -18.55
N SER A 207 -21.84 -13.00 -19.33
CA SER A 207 -23.25 -12.60 -19.35
C SER A 207 -24.16 -13.62 -20.04
N LYS A 208 -23.65 -14.40 -21.00
CA LYS A 208 -24.42 -15.46 -21.69
C LYS A 208 -24.58 -16.69 -20.82
N ASP A 209 -23.50 -17.10 -20.18
CA ASP A 209 -23.45 -18.38 -19.46
C ASP A 209 -24.08 -18.33 -18.07
N SER A 210 -24.84 -17.27 -17.77
CA SER A 210 -25.62 -17.06 -16.55
C SER A 210 -24.89 -17.50 -15.28
N GLN A 211 -24.23 -16.56 -14.60
CA GLN A 211 -23.60 -16.79 -13.28
C GLN A 211 -24.52 -16.27 -12.16
N PRO A 212 -25.65 -16.92 -11.84
CA PRO A 212 -26.58 -16.43 -10.82
C PRO A 212 -25.93 -16.35 -9.43
N ASP A 213 -24.88 -17.14 -9.19
CA ASP A 213 -24.19 -17.25 -7.91
C ASP A 213 -23.07 -16.22 -7.70
N LEU A 214 -22.88 -15.27 -8.63
CA LEU A 214 -21.87 -14.23 -8.49
C LEU A 214 -22.22 -13.30 -7.31
N GLN A 215 -21.34 -13.24 -6.31
CA GLN A 215 -21.55 -12.46 -5.08
C GLN A 215 -20.72 -11.18 -5.03
N CYS A 216 -19.61 -11.11 -5.76
CA CYS A 216 -18.69 -9.97 -5.70
C CYS A 216 -18.15 -9.66 -7.09
N TYR A 217 -18.29 -8.40 -7.53
CA TYR A 217 -17.71 -7.88 -8.76
C TYR A 217 -16.76 -6.73 -8.42
N VAL A 218 -15.49 -6.84 -8.82
CA VAL A 218 -14.46 -5.83 -8.55
C VAL A 218 -13.71 -5.46 -9.84
N MET A 219 -13.66 -4.17 -10.12
CA MET A 219 -12.91 -3.58 -11.20
C MET A 219 -12.43 -2.19 -10.79
N THR A 220 -11.18 -2.11 -10.35
CA THR A 220 -10.61 -0.89 -9.75
C THR A 220 -9.81 -0.04 -10.75
N LYS A 221 -9.40 -0.62 -11.89
CA LYS A 221 -8.44 0.00 -12.81
C LYS A 221 -9.09 0.53 -14.10
N ARG A 222 -8.43 1.49 -14.73
CA ARG A 222 -8.92 2.25 -15.89
C ARG A 222 -8.78 1.45 -17.19
N ILE A 223 -9.67 0.49 -17.40
CA ILE A 223 -9.87 -0.20 -18.67
C ILE A 223 -11.20 0.27 -19.22
N THR A 224 -11.28 0.72 -20.46
CA THR A 224 -12.56 1.08 -21.07
C THR A 224 -13.38 -0.19 -21.29
N ILE A 225 -14.38 -0.40 -20.45
CA ILE A 225 -15.34 -1.50 -20.62
C ILE A 225 -16.54 -0.97 -21.39
N SER A 226 -16.94 -1.72 -22.42
CA SER A 226 -18.15 -1.46 -23.18
C SER A 226 -19.36 -1.58 -22.25
N LYS A 227 -20.24 -0.56 -22.29
CA LYS A 227 -21.50 -0.58 -21.53
C LYS A 227 -22.33 -1.84 -21.78
N PHE A 228 -22.23 -2.37 -23.00
CA PHE A 228 -22.95 -3.55 -23.45
C PHE A 228 -22.43 -4.87 -22.84
N ALA A 229 -21.22 -4.88 -22.26
CA ALA A 229 -20.63 -6.09 -21.69
C ALA A 229 -20.95 -6.26 -20.19
N LEU A 230 -20.85 -5.18 -19.40
CA LEU A 230 -21.05 -5.25 -17.95
C LEU A 230 -22.54 -5.29 -17.54
N GLN A 231 -23.39 -4.52 -18.23
CA GLN A 231 -24.79 -4.39 -17.87
C GLN A 231 -25.55 -5.73 -17.88
N PRO A 232 -25.44 -6.59 -18.92
CA PRO A 232 -26.12 -7.89 -18.92
C PRO A 232 -25.66 -8.81 -17.77
N LEU A 233 -24.36 -8.80 -17.45
CA LEU A 233 -23.83 -9.59 -16.33
C LEU A 233 -24.46 -9.16 -15.00
N LEU A 234 -24.53 -7.86 -14.73
CA LEU A 234 -25.13 -7.33 -13.50
C LEU A 234 -26.65 -7.57 -13.45
N GLN A 235 -27.34 -7.57 -14.59
CA GLN A 235 -28.78 -7.86 -14.66
C GLN A 235 -29.11 -9.29 -14.24
N VAL A 236 -28.26 -10.27 -14.61
CA VAL A 236 -28.46 -11.69 -14.29
C VAL A 236 -27.99 -12.03 -12.86
N SER A 237 -27.05 -11.26 -12.30
CA SER A 237 -26.39 -11.54 -11.02
C SER A 237 -27.14 -10.94 -9.82
N THR A 238 -28.30 -11.50 -9.48
CA THR A 238 -29.16 -10.97 -8.39
C THR A 238 -28.61 -11.19 -6.96
N HIS A 239 -27.67 -12.13 -6.78
CA HIS A 239 -27.02 -12.43 -5.49
C HIS A 239 -25.79 -11.57 -5.18
N LEU A 240 -25.53 -10.52 -5.98
CA LEU A 240 -24.40 -9.62 -5.74
C LEU A 240 -24.51 -8.94 -4.37
N THR A 241 -23.47 -9.10 -3.57
CA THR A 241 -23.26 -8.48 -2.26
C THR A 241 -22.24 -7.34 -2.31
N GLU A 242 -21.33 -7.35 -3.29
CA GLU A 242 -20.32 -6.32 -3.48
C GLU A 242 -20.16 -5.97 -4.96
N ILE A 243 -20.21 -4.68 -5.26
CA ILE A 243 -19.92 -4.12 -6.58
C ILE A 243 -18.89 -3.01 -6.40
N HIS A 244 -17.76 -3.14 -7.08
CA HIS A 244 -16.72 -2.14 -7.18
C HIS A 244 -16.41 -1.93 -8.65
N THR A 245 -16.75 -0.79 -9.24
CA THR A 245 -16.65 -0.60 -10.70
C THR A 245 -16.68 0.87 -11.07
N TYR A 246 -16.42 1.23 -12.32
CA TYR A 246 -16.57 2.61 -12.78
C TYR A 246 -18.00 2.93 -13.16
N ILE A 247 -18.46 4.12 -12.76
CA ILE A 247 -19.85 4.55 -12.90
C ILE A 247 -20.34 4.66 -14.36
N HIS A 248 -19.43 4.91 -15.30
CA HIS A 248 -19.77 5.18 -16.70
C HIS A 248 -19.86 3.90 -17.55
N TRP A 249 -19.65 2.73 -16.97
CA TRP A 249 -19.66 1.46 -17.71
C TRP A 249 -20.98 0.72 -17.69
N PHE A 250 -22.00 1.21 -16.99
CA PHE A 250 -23.31 0.55 -16.94
C PHE A 250 -24.37 1.55 -16.50
N ASP A 251 -25.64 1.21 -16.77
CA ASP A 251 -26.75 1.94 -16.15
C ASP A 251 -26.89 1.50 -14.69
N LEU A 252 -26.73 2.43 -13.74
CA LEU A 252 -26.87 2.15 -12.30
C LEU A 252 -28.24 1.57 -11.94
N ASN A 253 -29.28 1.79 -12.76
CA ASN A 253 -30.60 1.16 -12.59
C ASN A 253 -30.53 -0.37 -12.53
N VAL A 254 -29.52 -0.98 -13.15
CA VAL A 254 -29.30 -2.43 -13.13
C VAL A 254 -29.06 -2.95 -11.71
N VAL A 255 -28.48 -2.11 -10.84
CA VAL A 255 -28.14 -2.48 -9.47
C VAL A 255 -29.38 -2.60 -8.59
N MET A 256 -30.53 -2.04 -9.00
CA MET A 256 -31.79 -2.18 -8.26
C MET A 256 -32.25 -3.63 -8.11
N ASN A 257 -31.79 -4.52 -9.00
CA ASN A 257 -32.08 -5.96 -8.92
C ASN A 257 -31.22 -6.68 -7.86
N CYS A 258 -30.15 -6.06 -7.37
CA CYS A 258 -29.20 -6.63 -6.40
C CYS A 258 -29.65 -6.34 -4.97
N LYS A 259 -30.77 -6.94 -4.52
CA LYS A 259 -31.34 -6.69 -3.18
C LYS A 259 -30.41 -7.07 -2.02
N MET A 260 -29.45 -7.98 -2.27
CA MET A 260 -28.45 -8.43 -1.30
C MET A 260 -27.20 -7.55 -1.26
N LEU A 261 -27.18 -6.44 -2.02
CA LEU A 261 -26.00 -5.60 -2.13
C LEU A 261 -25.69 -4.90 -0.81
N ARG A 262 -24.49 -5.16 -0.29
CA ARG A 262 -23.95 -4.58 0.95
C ARG A 262 -22.88 -3.53 0.67
N ILE A 263 -22.11 -3.68 -0.40
CA ILE A 263 -21.00 -2.79 -0.75
C ILE A 263 -21.16 -2.28 -2.18
N LEU A 264 -21.24 -0.97 -2.35
CA LEU A 264 -21.25 -0.31 -3.64
C LEU A 264 -20.15 0.75 -3.71
N ARG A 265 -19.12 0.48 -4.49
CA ARG A 265 -17.97 1.37 -4.73
C ARG A 265 -17.91 1.80 -6.19
N LEU A 266 -18.18 3.06 -6.46
CA LEU A 266 -18.24 3.60 -7.82
C LEU A 266 -16.98 4.42 -8.11
N HIS A 267 -16.26 4.10 -9.17
CA HIS A 267 -15.03 4.78 -9.58
C HIS A 267 -15.34 5.71 -10.74
N THR A 268 -14.62 6.82 -10.82
CA THR A 268 -14.80 7.73 -11.96
C THR A 268 -13.47 7.99 -12.67
N SER A 269 -13.53 8.40 -13.93
CA SER A 269 -12.34 8.65 -14.76
C SER A 269 -12.13 10.15 -14.94
N PRO A 270 -10.89 10.67 -14.82
CA PRO A 270 -10.51 12.07 -15.08
C PRO A 270 -11.14 12.65 -16.33
N SER A 271 -11.09 11.87 -17.41
CA SER A 271 -11.44 12.33 -18.74
C SER A 271 -12.93 12.55 -18.96
N THR A 272 -13.81 11.93 -18.17
CA THR A 272 -15.27 11.96 -18.42
C THR A 272 -16.02 12.92 -17.49
N TRP A 273 -15.35 13.50 -16.50
CA TRP A 273 -16.01 14.25 -15.43
C TRP A 273 -16.09 15.75 -15.61
N PHE A 274 -15.38 16.30 -16.59
CA PHE A 274 -15.21 17.75 -16.67
C PHE A 274 -16.46 18.56 -17.04
N PHE A 275 -17.58 17.96 -17.50
CA PHE A 275 -18.70 18.79 -18.01
C PHE A 275 -20.13 18.45 -17.52
N ASP A 276 -20.57 17.19 -17.30
CA ASP A 276 -22.00 16.93 -16.95
C ASP A 276 -22.27 15.81 -15.91
N CYS A 277 -21.25 15.13 -15.41
CA CYS A 277 -21.44 13.87 -14.69
C CYS A 277 -22.10 13.98 -13.29
N PRO A 278 -21.84 15.00 -12.44
CA PRO A 278 -22.38 15.01 -11.08
C PRO A 278 -23.90 14.97 -11.01
N LYS A 279 -24.59 15.75 -11.86
CA LYS A 279 -26.07 15.80 -11.89
C LYS A 279 -26.68 14.47 -12.33
N GLN A 280 -26.18 13.89 -13.42
CA GLN A 280 -26.69 12.60 -13.89
C GLN A 280 -26.47 11.48 -12.86
N VAL A 281 -25.32 11.50 -12.17
CA VAL A 281 -25.03 10.55 -11.09
C VAL A 281 -25.96 10.77 -9.91
N LEU A 282 -26.21 12.02 -9.50
CA LEU A 282 -27.18 12.36 -8.47
C LEU A 282 -28.58 11.84 -8.83
N GLU A 283 -29.09 12.17 -10.02
CA GLU A 283 -30.41 11.74 -10.51
C GLU A 283 -30.55 10.22 -10.57
N THR A 284 -29.49 9.52 -10.96
CA THR A 284 -29.54 8.05 -11.04
C THR A 284 -29.45 7.42 -9.66
N CYS A 285 -28.59 7.95 -8.77
CA CYS A 285 -28.50 7.49 -7.39
C CYS A 285 -29.80 7.76 -6.60
N GLU A 286 -30.51 8.85 -6.88
CA GLU A 286 -31.82 9.16 -6.29
C GLU A 286 -32.85 8.06 -6.57
N LYS A 287 -32.81 7.46 -7.76
CA LYS A 287 -33.68 6.33 -8.13
C LYS A 287 -33.22 5.00 -7.53
N VAL A 288 -31.90 4.77 -7.49
CA VAL A 288 -31.32 3.47 -7.15
C VAL A 288 -31.22 3.24 -5.65
N LEU A 289 -30.75 4.22 -4.88
CA LEU A 289 -30.47 4.06 -3.45
C LEU A 289 -31.69 3.63 -2.61
N PRO A 290 -32.93 4.09 -2.87
CA PRO A 290 -34.12 3.61 -2.16
C PRO A 290 -34.35 2.10 -2.26
N SER A 291 -33.86 1.44 -3.31
CA SER A 291 -33.98 -0.01 -3.49
C SER A 291 -32.92 -0.84 -2.74
N LEU A 292 -31.89 -0.18 -2.19
CA LEU A 292 -30.70 -0.81 -1.60
C LEU A 292 -30.73 -0.76 -0.06
N GLU A 293 -31.76 -1.32 0.56
CA GLU A 293 -31.94 -1.32 2.03
C GLU A 293 -30.82 -2.05 2.81
N ASN A 294 -30.12 -2.98 2.15
CA ASN A 294 -29.04 -3.78 2.74
C ASN A 294 -27.66 -3.14 2.62
N LEU A 295 -27.57 -1.93 2.05
CA LEU A 295 -26.31 -1.28 1.76
C LEU A 295 -25.61 -0.84 3.07
N GLU A 296 -24.40 -1.37 3.28
CA GLU A 296 -23.54 -1.09 4.43
C GLU A 296 -22.42 -0.12 4.07
N ILE A 297 -21.92 -0.13 2.83
CA ILE A 297 -20.85 0.75 2.36
C ILE A 297 -21.25 1.33 1.01
N PHE A 298 -21.31 2.65 0.94
CA PHE A 298 -21.47 3.38 -0.31
C PHE A 298 -20.31 4.35 -0.48
N THR A 299 -19.62 4.31 -1.61
CA THR A 299 -18.55 5.28 -1.88
C THR A 299 -18.47 5.55 -3.37
N VAL A 300 -18.26 6.82 -3.73
CA VAL A 300 -17.73 7.16 -5.05
C VAL A 300 -16.26 7.47 -4.88
N CYS A 301 -15.38 6.66 -5.44
CA CYS A 301 -13.94 6.80 -5.37
C CYS A 301 -13.43 7.64 -6.54
N TYR A 302 -12.89 8.81 -6.25
CA TYR A 302 -12.20 9.59 -7.27
C TYR A 302 -11.25 10.63 -6.70
N ARG A 303 -10.18 10.92 -7.42
CA ARG A 303 -9.09 11.76 -6.89
C ARG A 303 -9.23 13.25 -7.22
N GLU A 304 -10.05 13.65 -8.17
CA GLU A 304 -10.02 14.99 -8.77
C GLU A 304 -11.36 15.75 -8.65
N ILE A 305 -12.28 15.30 -7.79
CA ILE A 305 -13.57 15.96 -7.59
C ILE A 305 -13.47 16.98 -6.51
N ASP A 306 -14.16 18.11 -6.72
CA ASP A 306 -14.60 18.94 -5.63
C ASP A 306 -15.66 18.19 -4.79
N TRP A 307 -15.19 17.46 -3.77
CA TRP A 307 -16.04 16.69 -2.85
C TRP A 307 -17.07 17.57 -2.14
N PHE A 308 -16.90 18.89 -2.21
CA PHE A 308 -17.82 19.89 -1.71
C PHE A 308 -19.23 19.73 -2.26
N GLU A 309 -19.42 19.28 -3.50
CA GLU A 309 -20.77 19.12 -4.08
C GLU A 309 -21.37 17.72 -3.84
N MET A 310 -20.52 16.73 -3.57
CA MET A 310 -20.96 15.33 -3.45
C MET A 310 -21.53 14.94 -2.08
N HIS A 311 -21.61 15.87 -1.14
CA HIS A 311 -22.33 15.66 0.12
C HIS A 311 -23.81 15.30 -0.11
N GLN A 312 -24.41 15.72 -1.22
CA GLN A 312 -25.78 15.36 -1.59
C GLN A 312 -25.94 13.86 -1.86
N LEU A 313 -24.97 13.21 -2.52
CA LEU A 313 -24.97 11.76 -2.72
C LEU A 313 -24.89 11.01 -1.38
N ALA A 314 -24.00 11.46 -0.50
CA ALA A 314 -23.89 10.88 0.84
C ALA A 314 -25.16 11.11 1.67
N ALA A 315 -25.80 12.27 1.54
CA ALA A 315 -27.07 12.56 2.19
C ALA A 315 -28.19 11.64 1.71
N MET A 316 -28.31 11.42 0.39
CA MET A 316 -29.27 10.46 -0.16
C MET A 316 -29.02 9.04 0.35
N ALA A 317 -27.76 8.59 0.36
CA ALA A 317 -27.42 7.27 0.90
C ALA A 317 -27.77 7.15 2.39
N LEU A 318 -27.50 8.20 3.19
CA LEU A 318 -27.85 8.23 4.60
C LEU A 318 -29.36 8.23 4.86
N ALA A 319 -30.15 8.88 3.99
CA ALA A 319 -31.60 8.93 4.10
C ALA A 319 -32.27 7.58 3.73
N HIS A 320 -31.72 6.86 2.75
CA HIS A 320 -32.36 5.67 2.19
C HIS A 320 -31.78 4.33 2.66
N CYS A 321 -30.53 4.30 3.15
CA CYS A 321 -29.86 3.06 3.53
C CYS A 321 -29.65 2.97 5.06
N PRO A 322 -30.57 2.39 5.84
CA PRO A 322 -30.50 2.38 7.30
C PRO A 322 -29.37 1.51 7.87
N LYS A 323 -28.81 0.58 7.08
CA LYS A 323 -27.68 -0.28 7.46
C LYS A 323 -26.31 0.34 7.15
N LEU A 324 -26.28 1.57 6.64
CA LEU A 324 -25.05 2.20 6.19
C LEU A 324 -24.08 2.44 7.36
N THR A 325 -22.89 1.87 7.22
CA THR A 325 -21.78 1.98 8.18
C THR A 325 -20.65 2.87 7.65
N SER A 326 -20.60 3.13 6.34
CA SER A 326 -19.62 4.02 5.74
C SER A 326 -20.12 4.66 4.45
N VAL A 327 -19.83 5.95 4.30
CA VAL A 327 -19.96 6.71 3.04
C VAL A 327 -18.60 6.92 2.36
N GLY A 328 -17.59 6.09 2.67
CA GLY A 328 -16.24 6.24 2.13
C GLY A 328 -15.59 7.58 2.48
N HIS A 329 -15.09 8.28 1.46
CA HIS A 329 -14.43 9.58 1.61
C HIS A 329 -15.37 10.79 1.42
N PHE A 330 -16.69 10.57 1.35
CA PHE A 330 -17.62 11.68 1.33
C PHE A 330 -17.61 12.43 2.66
N ASN A 331 -17.78 13.75 2.60
CA ASN A 331 -17.97 14.56 3.80
C ASN A 331 -19.34 14.27 4.44
N SER A 332 -19.35 13.29 5.33
CA SER A 332 -20.56 12.88 6.07
C SER A 332 -21.09 13.97 6.98
N ALA A 333 -20.23 14.83 7.56
CA ALA A 333 -20.68 15.93 8.41
C ALA A 333 -21.55 16.92 7.62
N ARG A 334 -21.12 17.26 6.41
CA ARG A 334 -21.91 18.11 5.49
C ARG A 334 -23.17 17.42 4.99
N ALA A 335 -23.09 16.12 4.70
CA ALA A 335 -24.27 15.36 4.28
C ALA A 335 -25.38 15.40 5.35
N ILE A 336 -25.01 15.28 6.62
CA ILE A 336 -25.92 15.35 7.77
C ILE A 336 -26.52 16.76 7.91
N ASP A 337 -25.69 17.79 7.82
CA ASP A 337 -26.15 19.19 7.87
C ASP A 337 -27.12 19.53 6.73
N PHE A 338 -26.83 19.02 5.52
CA PHE A 338 -27.73 19.12 4.38
C PHE A 338 -29.07 18.39 4.61
N LEU A 339 -29.07 17.19 5.19
CA LEU A 339 -30.32 16.52 5.57
C LEU A 339 -31.09 17.33 6.61
N LYS A 340 -30.39 18.00 7.55
CA LYS A 340 -31.02 18.78 8.62
C LYS A 340 -31.75 19.98 8.06
N SER A 341 -31.09 20.70 7.16
CA SER A 341 -31.70 21.83 6.47
C SER A 341 -32.88 21.44 5.59
N LYS A 342 -32.91 20.23 5.01
CA LYS A 342 -34.01 19.76 4.16
C LYS A 342 -35.25 19.28 4.91
N THR A 343 -35.07 18.64 6.06
CA THR A 343 -36.18 17.98 6.77
C THR A 343 -36.98 18.94 7.65
N ASN A 344 -36.47 20.14 7.95
CA ASN A 344 -37.00 21.06 8.97
C ASN A 344 -37.17 20.41 10.36
N GLU A 345 -36.67 19.19 10.55
CA GLU A 345 -36.72 18.48 11.82
C GLU A 345 -35.60 18.98 12.72
N SER A 346 -35.94 19.30 13.97
CA SER A 346 -34.95 19.67 14.99
C SER A 346 -33.99 18.51 15.30
N HIS A 347 -34.42 17.26 15.03
CA HIS A 347 -33.71 16.05 15.37
C HIS A 347 -33.70 15.04 14.21
N ILE A 348 -32.58 14.97 13.50
CA ILE A 348 -32.26 13.80 12.69
C ILE A 348 -31.79 12.70 13.64
N GLY A 349 -32.37 11.51 13.53
CA GLY A 349 -31.95 10.33 14.30
C GLY A 349 -30.46 10.01 14.16
N CYS A 350 -29.95 9.13 15.04
CA CYS A 350 -28.56 8.73 14.99
C CYS A 350 -28.28 7.77 13.82
N PHE A 351 -27.26 8.08 13.01
CA PHE A 351 -26.74 7.20 11.97
C PHE A 351 -25.78 6.16 12.54
N ARG A 352 -25.78 4.96 11.95
CA ARG A 352 -24.91 3.83 12.32
C ARG A 352 -23.52 3.87 11.66
N LEU A 353 -23.07 5.07 11.29
CA LEU A 353 -21.76 5.24 10.65
C LEU A 353 -20.63 4.86 11.63
N LYS A 354 -19.77 3.95 11.16
CA LYS A 354 -18.55 3.53 11.83
C LYS A 354 -17.31 4.18 11.23
N LYS A 355 -17.32 4.45 9.92
CA LYS A 355 -16.19 5.06 9.20
C LYS A 355 -16.63 6.36 8.54
N CYS A 356 -16.03 7.47 8.98
CA CYS A 356 -16.39 8.82 8.55
C CYS A 356 -15.20 9.59 7.99
N PHE A 357 -15.49 10.46 7.02
CA PHE A 357 -14.61 11.54 6.59
C PHE A 357 -15.33 12.87 6.84
N TRP A 358 -14.67 13.81 7.51
CA TRP A 358 -15.16 15.15 7.83
C TRP A 358 -14.14 16.19 7.33
N GLY A 359 -14.42 16.85 6.21
CA GLY A 359 -13.46 17.76 5.57
C GLY A 359 -13.82 18.17 4.14
N PHE A 360 -12.91 18.85 3.47
CA PHE A 360 -13.01 19.35 2.10
C PHE A 360 -12.56 18.33 1.03
N GLY A 361 -11.80 17.29 1.42
CA GLY A 361 -11.26 16.28 0.52
C GLY A 361 -9.78 16.54 0.18
N ALA A 362 -9.06 15.51 -0.27
CA ALA A 362 -7.59 15.50 -0.28
C ALA A 362 -6.92 16.36 -1.38
N ARG A 363 -7.68 17.00 -2.29
CA ARG A 363 -7.14 17.61 -3.52
C ARG A 363 -7.92 18.83 -4.03
N CYS A 364 -8.46 19.66 -3.14
CA CYS A 364 -8.92 20.97 -3.60
C CYS A 364 -7.68 21.78 -4.00
N ASP A 365 -7.61 22.17 -5.28
CA ASP A 365 -6.54 23.01 -5.81
C ASP A 365 -6.39 24.24 -4.90
N ALA A 366 -5.19 24.46 -4.35
CA ALA A 366 -4.99 25.34 -3.21
C ALA A 366 -5.55 26.76 -3.45
N ALA A 367 -5.48 27.23 -4.71
CA ALA A 367 -5.99 28.52 -5.12
C ALA A 367 -7.53 28.60 -5.15
N PHE A 368 -8.22 27.55 -5.60
CA PHE A 368 -9.69 27.54 -5.71
C PHE A 368 -10.38 27.28 -4.36
N SER A 369 -9.67 26.67 -3.42
CA SER A 369 -10.21 26.23 -2.13
C SER A 369 -10.22 27.31 -1.05
N LEU A 370 -9.26 28.23 -1.05
CA LEU A 370 -9.02 29.14 0.08
C LEU A 370 -10.26 29.97 0.48
N ASN A 371 -10.95 30.59 -0.47
CA ASN A 371 -12.15 31.38 -0.15
C ASN A 371 -13.28 30.51 0.43
N LYS A 372 -13.49 29.30 -0.09
CA LYS A 372 -14.48 28.36 0.44
C LYS A 372 -14.11 27.93 1.86
N VAL A 373 -12.83 27.61 2.09
CA VAL A 373 -12.29 27.20 3.39
C VAL A 373 -12.41 28.33 4.41
N LEU A 374 -12.06 29.57 4.03
CA LEU A 374 -12.18 30.74 4.90
C LEU A 374 -13.63 31.00 5.32
N ASN A 375 -14.57 30.94 4.37
CA ASN A 375 -16.00 31.11 4.68
C ASN A 375 -16.55 30.00 5.58
N TRP A 376 -15.95 28.82 5.55
CA TRP A 376 -16.34 27.67 6.36
C TRP A 376 -15.67 27.63 7.73
N LYS A 377 -14.52 28.29 7.90
CA LYS A 377 -13.70 28.21 9.10
C LYS A 377 -14.49 28.55 10.38
N SER A 378 -15.42 29.49 10.31
CA SER A 378 -16.27 29.90 11.44
C SER A 378 -17.41 28.92 11.74
N SER A 379 -18.03 28.30 10.73
CA SER A 379 -19.15 27.36 10.91
C SER A 379 -18.72 25.91 11.12
N PHE A 380 -17.45 25.58 10.78
CA PHE A 380 -16.93 24.22 10.83
C PHE A 380 -17.04 23.56 12.23
N PRO A 381 -16.78 24.24 13.37
CA PRO A 381 -16.97 23.63 14.69
C PRO A 381 -18.41 23.17 14.94
N GLU A 382 -19.41 23.99 14.62
CA GLU A 382 -20.83 23.62 14.80
C GLU A 382 -21.26 22.50 13.83
N LEU A 383 -20.68 22.47 12.63
CA LEU A 383 -20.85 21.36 11.69
C LEU A 383 -20.35 20.03 12.28
N ILE A 384 -19.14 20.02 12.83
CA ILE A 384 -18.54 18.84 13.48
C ILE A 384 -19.32 18.45 14.73
N LYS A 385 -19.74 19.41 15.56
CA LYS A 385 -20.60 19.17 16.72
C LYS A 385 -21.91 18.47 16.34
N THR A 386 -22.54 18.91 15.26
CA THR A 386 -23.75 18.28 14.71
C THR A 386 -23.45 16.86 14.24
N ALA A 387 -22.40 16.67 13.45
CA ALA A 387 -21.99 15.34 12.96
C ALA A 387 -21.70 14.35 14.10
N VAL A 388 -20.99 14.78 15.14
CA VAL A 388 -20.71 13.98 16.34
C VAL A 388 -22.00 13.58 17.05
N SER A 389 -22.99 14.49 17.16
CA SER A 389 -24.28 14.17 17.79
C SER A 389 -25.10 13.16 16.99
N CYS A 390 -25.03 13.23 15.66
CA CYS A 390 -25.75 12.33 14.76
C CYS A 390 -25.01 11.00 14.52
N CYS A 391 -23.71 10.91 14.78
CA CYS A 391 -22.90 9.71 14.54
C CYS A 391 -22.11 9.28 15.78
N PRO A 392 -22.78 8.83 16.87
CA PRO A 392 -22.09 8.43 18.09
C PRO A 392 -21.32 7.12 17.97
N PHE A 393 -21.50 6.36 16.88
CA PHE A 393 -20.90 5.03 16.67
C PHE A 393 -19.61 5.04 15.84
N VAL A 394 -19.03 6.21 15.56
CA VAL A 394 -17.81 6.32 14.75
C VAL A 394 -16.65 5.63 15.46
N GLU A 395 -16.02 4.69 14.74
CA GLU A 395 -14.85 3.93 15.15
C GLU A 395 -13.58 4.44 14.43
N GLU A 396 -13.72 4.85 13.17
CA GLU A 396 -12.66 5.39 12.32
C GLU A 396 -13.06 6.76 11.76
N LEU A 397 -12.23 7.78 12.02
CA LEU A 397 -12.47 9.14 11.56
C LEU A 397 -11.25 9.69 10.81
N ILE A 398 -11.50 10.22 9.62
CA ILE A 398 -10.57 11.13 8.94
C ILE A 398 -11.13 12.54 9.05
N LEU A 399 -10.42 13.42 9.74
CA LEU A 399 -10.81 14.81 9.97
C LEU A 399 -9.80 15.76 9.32
N GLN A 400 -10.28 16.59 8.41
CA GLN A 400 -9.51 17.74 7.94
C GLN A 400 -9.71 18.90 8.91
N VAL A 401 -8.66 19.25 9.64
CA VAL A 401 -8.71 20.28 10.68
C VAL A 401 -8.59 21.63 10.02
N VAL A 402 -9.69 22.39 10.05
CA VAL A 402 -9.77 23.75 9.49
C VAL A 402 -9.90 24.79 10.60
N ASN A 403 -10.52 24.38 11.71
CA ASN A 403 -10.60 25.15 12.94
C ASN A 403 -10.31 24.21 14.12
N LYS A 404 -9.34 24.57 14.98
CA LYS A 404 -8.94 23.77 16.14
C LYS A 404 -10.09 23.51 17.11
N ASP A 405 -11.06 24.44 17.22
CA ASP A 405 -12.20 24.34 18.13
C ASP A 405 -13.11 23.15 17.80
N CYS A 406 -13.02 22.57 16.60
CA CYS A 406 -13.80 21.38 16.27
C CYS A 406 -13.33 20.12 17.04
N LEU A 407 -12.08 20.09 17.50
CA LEU A 407 -11.49 18.92 18.16
C LEU A 407 -12.13 18.65 19.51
N GLN A 408 -12.53 19.71 20.25
CA GLN A 408 -13.20 19.57 21.54
C GLN A 408 -14.53 18.80 21.46
N HIS A 409 -15.16 18.79 20.29
CA HIS A 409 -16.41 18.07 20.08
C HIS A 409 -16.19 16.57 19.92
N LEU A 410 -14.99 16.16 19.46
CA LEU A 410 -14.69 14.75 19.24
C LEU A 410 -14.88 13.95 20.52
N ARG A 411 -14.60 14.50 21.71
CA ARG A 411 -14.68 13.83 23.04
C ARG A 411 -15.95 13.01 23.31
N ARG A 412 -17.04 13.26 22.56
CA ARG A 412 -18.30 12.50 22.67
C ARG A 412 -18.29 11.17 21.90
N LEU A 413 -17.31 10.94 21.03
CA LEU A 413 -17.15 9.71 20.23
C LEU A 413 -16.47 8.60 21.05
N LYS A 414 -17.22 7.99 21.97
CA LYS A 414 -16.74 6.95 22.90
C LYS A 414 -16.22 5.65 22.23
N ARG A 415 -16.38 5.50 20.91
CA ARG A 415 -15.95 4.31 20.14
C ARG A 415 -14.79 4.59 19.18
N LEU A 416 -14.35 5.85 19.09
CA LEU A 416 -13.29 6.25 18.18
C LEU A 416 -11.95 5.61 18.55
N ASN A 417 -11.50 4.65 17.76
CA ASN A 417 -10.22 3.96 17.97
C ASN A 417 -9.17 4.34 16.92
N SER A 418 -9.59 4.94 15.80
CA SER A 418 -8.71 5.34 14.70
C SER A 418 -9.00 6.77 14.28
N LEU A 419 -8.00 7.63 14.36
CA LEU A 419 -8.12 9.04 14.02
C LEU A 419 -7.00 9.46 13.06
N VAL A 420 -7.40 10.00 11.91
CA VAL A 420 -6.51 10.62 10.93
C VAL A 420 -6.79 12.12 10.92
N LEU A 421 -5.82 12.93 11.35
CA LEU A 421 -5.87 14.38 11.31
C LEU A 421 -5.11 14.91 10.09
N GLU A 422 -5.81 15.63 9.23
CA GLU A 422 -5.23 16.31 8.07
C GLU A 422 -5.21 17.82 8.36
N CYS A 423 -4.04 18.37 8.69
CA CYS A 423 -3.87 19.71 9.27
C CYS A 423 -3.48 20.79 8.26
N ALA A 424 -3.64 20.51 6.96
CA ALA A 424 -3.12 21.35 5.87
C ALA A 424 -3.70 22.77 5.80
N TYR A 425 -4.81 23.03 6.50
CA TYR A 425 -5.57 24.28 6.43
C TYR A 425 -5.68 25.01 7.78
N CYS A 426 -4.92 24.59 8.79
CA CYS A 426 -4.98 25.20 10.12
C CYS A 426 -3.63 25.80 10.50
N ASP A 427 -3.43 27.07 10.13
CA ASP A 427 -2.19 27.81 10.36
C ASP A 427 -1.85 27.96 11.86
N ASP A 428 -2.86 27.93 12.73
CA ASP A 428 -2.71 28.14 14.17
C ASP A 428 -2.77 26.83 14.97
N LEU A 429 -2.69 25.67 14.30
CA LEU A 429 -2.76 24.41 15.02
C LEU A 429 -1.45 24.12 15.76
N ASP A 430 -1.50 24.26 17.08
CA ASP A 430 -0.55 23.62 17.98
C ASP A 430 -0.98 22.17 18.22
N ILE A 431 -0.08 21.22 17.93
CA ILE A 431 -0.37 19.79 18.11
C ILE A 431 -0.53 19.45 19.60
N HIS A 432 0.12 20.18 20.51
CA HIS A 432 -0.08 20.02 21.95
C HIS A 432 -1.50 20.40 22.36
N GLU A 433 -1.99 21.53 21.89
CA GLU A 433 -3.36 21.98 22.15
C GLU A 433 -4.38 21.02 21.51
N CYS A 434 -4.07 20.54 20.29
CA CYS A 434 -4.87 19.55 19.57
C CYS A 434 -5.04 18.26 20.37
N LEU A 435 -3.93 17.67 20.86
CA LEU A 435 -3.95 16.45 21.65
C LEU A 435 -4.64 16.65 23.00
N SER A 436 -4.44 17.81 23.63
CA SER A 436 -5.13 18.18 24.87
C SER A 436 -6.65 18.26 24.66
N SER A 437 -7.08 18.75 23.49
CA SER A 437 -8.50 18.90 23.13
C SER A 437 -9.22 17.59 22.85
N LEU A 438 -8.50 16.49 22.58
CA LEU A 438 -9.12 15.17 22.39
C LEU A 438 -9.74 14.61 23.69
N GLY A 439 -9.36 15.15 24.85
CA GLY A 439 -9.95 14.80 26.15
C GLY A 439 -9.85 13.30 26.43
N GLU A 440 -10.95 12.68 26.85
CA GLU A 440 -11.02 11.25 27.22
C GLU A 440 -10.71 10.29 26.06
N ILE A 441 -10.88 10.74 24.80
CA ILE A 441 -10.72 9.86 23.64
C ILE A 441 -9.27 9.42 23.43
N ARG A 442 -8.31 10.21 23.91
CA ARG A 442 -6.89 9.90 23.77
C ARG A 442 -6.53 8.51 24.30
N HIS A 443 -7.19 8.04 25.37
CA HIS A 443 -6.92 6.73 25.97
C HIS A 443 -7.53 5.55 25.18
N GLN A 444 -8.55 5.77 24.35
CA GLN A 444 -9.17 4.72 23.52
C GLN A 444 -8.57 4.63 22.11
N LEU A 445 -7.76 5.63 21.70
CA LEU A 445 -7.12 5.63 20.39
C LEU A 445 -6.05 4.53 20.29
N LYS A 446 -6.22 3.66 19.30
CA LYS A 446 -5.25 2.63 18.90
C LYS A 446 -4.47 3.03 17.67
N HIS A 447 -5.06 3.85 16.80
CA HIS A 447 -4.45 4.27 15.55
C HIS A 447 -4.55 5.78 15.42
N PHE A 448 -3.40 6.42 15.26
CA PHE A 448 -3.33 7.87 15.13
C PHE A 448 -2.42 8.24 13.96
N VAL A 449 -2.97 9.04 13.05
CA VAL A 449 -2.27 9.50 11.85
C VAL A 449 -2.37 11.01 11.79
N ILE A 450 -1.25 11.70 11.62
CA ILE A 450 -1.20 13.14 11.36
C ILE A 450 -0.65 13.35 9.95
N LYS A 451 -1.28 14.21 9.14
CA LYS A 451 -0.81 14.60 7.81
C LYS A 451 -0.84 16.12 7.64
N GLY A 452 0.07 16.62 6.81
CA GLY A 452 0.06 17.98 6.28
C GLY A 452 0.13 19.07 7.36
N ILE A 453 1.06 18.98 8.31
CA ILE A 453 1.44 20.13 9.13
C ILE A 453 2.09 21.12 8.17
N ASN A 454 1.42 22.26 7.99
CA ASN A 454 1.62 23.18 6.88
C ASN A 454 3.10 23.37 6.45
N ARG A 455 3.40 23.14 5.16
CA ARG A 455 4.74 23.37 4.55
C ARG A 455 5.25 24.79 4.71
N PHE A 456 4.35 25.75 4.95
CA PHE A 456 4.67 27.16 5.07
C PHE A 456 5.02 27.59 6.50
N THR A 457 4.66 26.80 7.52
CA THR A 457 5.06 27.07 8.90
C THR A 457 6.42 26.44 9.19
N ILE A 458 7.47 27.12 8.74
CA ILE A 458 8.85 26.83 9.12
C ILE A 458 8.94 26.93 10.65
N GLY A 459 9.35 25.84 11.31
CA GLY A 459 9.69 25.85 12.74
C GLY A 459 8.70 25.15 13.68
N ARG A 460 7.62 24.52 13.20
CA ARG A 460 6.80 23.64 14.06
C ARG A 460 7.31 22.22 14.01
N SER A 461 7.95 21.79 15.09
CA SER A 461 8.32 20.40 15.31
C SER A 461 7.20 19.65 16.04
N LEU A 462 6.93 18.42 15.60
CA LEU A 462 6.09 17.51 16.38
C LEU A 462 6.97 16.85 17.44
N THR A 463 6.73 17.17 18.71
CA THR A 463 7.38 16.46 19.81
C THR A 463 6.61 15.19 20.11
N LEU A 464 7.27 14.03 20.00
CA LEU A 464 6.56 12.76 20.17
C LEU A 464 6.16 12.42 21.61
N ASN A 465 6.79 13.04 22.60
CA ASN A 465 6.30 12.90 23.98
C ASN A 465 4.87 13.38 24.14
N VAL A 466 4.46 14.37 23.38
CA VAL A 466 3.09 14.87 23.46
C VAL A 466 2.11 13.79 23.03
N VAL A 467 2.45 13.05 21.97
CA VAL A 467 1.63 11.94 21.50
C VAL A 467 1.68 10.80 22.51
N SER A 468 2.86 10.47 23.03
CA SER A 468 3.03 9.36 23.98
C SER A 468 2.33 9.64 25.32
N ASP A 469 2.44 10.86 25.85
CA ASP A 469 1.85 11.28 27.13
C ASP A 469 0.32 11.34 27.06
N ASN A 470 -0.24 11.52 25.86
CA ASN A 470 -1.68 11.59 25.69
C ASN A 470 -2.31 10.26 25.22
N CYS A 471 -1.61 9.42 24.45
CA CYS A 471 -2.20 8.24 23.82
C CYS A 471 -1.57 6.93 24.36
N GLU A 472 -2.01 6.50 25.55
CA GLU A 472 -1.43 5.35 26.26
C GLU A 472 -1.58 4.00 25.54
N ASN A 473 -2.66 3.81 24.78
CA ASN A 473 -2.98 2.53 24.13
C ASN A 473 -2.65 2.52 22.62
N LEU A 474 -1.74 3.39 22.19
CA LEU A 474 -1.47 3.58 20.77
C LEU A 474 -0.69 2.40 20.17
N GLU A 475 -1.31 1.70 19.23
CA GLU A 475 -0.71 0.57 18.50
C GLU A 475 -0.09 1.00 17.16
N THR A 476 -0.64 2.04 16.52
CA THR A 476 -0.15 2.59 15.25
C THR A 476 -0.01 4.10 15.34
N LEU A 477 1.18 4.61 15.01
CA LEU A 477 1.45 6.02 14.82
C LEU A 477 1.95 6.27 13.41
N ALA A 478 1.35 7.21 12.70
CA ALA A 478 1.87 7.69 11.43
C ALA A 478 1.93 9.22 11.38
N VAL A 479 3.07 9.77 11.00
CA VAL A 479 3.24 11.21 10.74
C VAL A 479 3.66 11.34 9.29
N LEU A 480 2.71 11.68 8.44
CA LEU A 480 2.84 11.70 6.98
C LEU A 480 3.04 13.14 6.51
N ASP A 481 4.12 13.76 6.97
CA ASP A 481 4.38 15.16 6.66
C ASP A 481 5.83 15.57 6.85
N ASN A 482 6.27 16.58 6.10
CA ASN A 482 7.66 17.04 6.05
C ASN A 482 8.12 17.86 7.28
N SER A 483 7.29 17.98 8.33
CA SER A 483 7.64 18.68 9.55
C SER A 483 8.73 17.93 10.33
N ALA A 484 9.76 18.61 10.81
CA ALA A 484 10.77 18.01 11.67
C ALA A 484 10.11 17.36 12.90
N ILE A 485 10.44 16.10 13.18
CA ILE A 485 9.97 15.42 14.39
C ILE A 485 11.08 15.54 15.43
N ILE A 486 10.77 16.14 16.58
CA ILE A 486 11.68 16.17 17.71
C ILE A 486 11.37 14.96 18.59
N PHE A 487 12.36 14.07 18.73
CA PHE A 487 12.32 13.07 19.78
C PHE A 487 12.98 13.64 21.03
N PRO A 488 12.25 13.67 22.14
CA PRO A 488 12.82 14.03 23.42
C PRO A 488 13.58 12.85 24.03
N LEU A 489 14.62 13.17 24.80
CA LEU A 489 15.53 12.20 25.43
C LEU A 489 14.84 11.21 26.38
N LYS A 490 13.64 11.54 26.89
CA LYS A 490 12.86 10.69 27.79
C LYS A 490 11.53 10.36 27.14
N ILE A 491 11.44 9.16 26.57
CA ILE A 491 10.17 8.62 26.06
C ILE A 491 9.39 7.99 27.21
N ASN A 492 8.11 8.33 27.31
CA ASN A 492 7.19 7.77 28.30
C ASN A 492 6.87 6.29 28.02
N ALA A 493 6.44 5.55 29.04
CA ALA A 493 6.18 4.11 28.97
C ALA A 493 5.08 3.71 27.97
N SER A 494 4.29 4.65 27.45
CA SER A 494 3.17 4.42 26.53
C SER A 494 3.58 3.88 25.15
N PHE A 495 4.80 4.15 24.66
CA PHE A 495 5.26 3.57 23.39
C PHE A 495 5.56 2.06 23.45
N ARG A 496 5.46 1.45 24.64
CA ARG A 496 5.57 -0.02 24.77
C ARG A 496 4.49 -0.76 23.99
N PHE A 497 3.33 -0.16 23.72
CA PHE A 497 2.25 -0.79 22.94
C PHE A 497 2.36 -0.55 21.43
N LEU A 498 3.30 0.31 21.01
CA LEU A 498 3.42 0.74 19.63
C LEU A 498 3.99 -0.41 18.78
N LYS A 499 3.18 -0.86 17.81
CA LYS A 499 3.51 -1.96 16.90
C LYS A 499 3.88 -1.46 15.52
N ARG A 500 3.32 -0.31 15.11
CA ARG A 500 3.45 0.22 13.76
C ARG A 500 3.80 1.69 13.77
N ILE A 501 4.91 2.03 13.12
CA ILE A 501 5.37 3.40 12.95
C ILE A 501 5.53 3.70 11.47
N CYS A 502 5.02 4.86 11.05
CA CYS A 502 5.22 5.37 9.70
C CYS A 502 5.59 6.86 9.74
N PHE A 503 6.77 7.21 9.24
CA PHE A 503 7.24 8.58 9.15
C PHE A 503 7.49 8.97 7.70
N VAL A 504 6.96 10.11 7.27
CA VAL A 504 7.27 10.74 5.98
C VAL A 504 7.95 12.08 6.24
N THR A 505 9.11 12.05 6.91
CA THR A 505 9.81 13.26 7.34
C THR A 505 11.33 13.06 7.50
N THR A 506 12.03 14.14 7.78
CA THR A 506 13.38 14.16 8.35
C THR A 506 13.35 13.62 9.79
N LEU A 507 14.16 12.61 10.06
CA LEU A 507 14.17 11.89 11.33
C LEU A 507 15.60 11.63 11.79
N ASP A 508 16.04 12.33 12.83
CA ASP A 508 17.40 12.18 13.36
C ASP A 508 17.49 11.14 14.49
N TYR A 509 16.37 10.49 14.83
CA TYR A 509 16.21 9.77 16.10
C TYR A 509 15.80 8.30 15.94
N LEU A 510 16.21 7.68 14.82
CA LEU A 510 15.92 6.27 14.55
C LEU A 510 16.38 5.34 15.67
N GLY A 511 17.60 5.55 16.18
CA GLY A 511 18.13 4.75 17.27
C GLY A 511 17.23 4.79 18.51
N GLN A 512 16.72 5.97 18.86
CA GLN A 512 15.84 6.15 20.01
C GLN A 512 14.50 5.46 19.82
N ILE A 513 13.87 5.54 18.64
CA ILE A 513 12.63 4.80 18.36
C ILE A 513 12.82 3.31 18.63
N LEU A 514 13.88 2.74 18.07
CA LEU A 514 14.16 1.31 18.18
C LEU A 514 14.47 0.92 19.62
N ARG A 515 15.09 1.82 20.39
CA ARG A 515 15.37 1.64 21.82
C ARG A 515 14.12 1.59 22.68
N TYR A 516 13.11 2.38 22.37
CA TYR A 516 11.94 2.55 23.23
C TYR A 516 10.70 1.75 22.79
N CYS A 517 10.68 1.22 21.57
CA CYS A 517 9.53 0.51 21.00
C CYS A 517 9.79 -1.02 20.91
N ASP A 518 9.85 -1.72 22.04
CA ASP A 518 10.16 -3.17 22.10
C ASP A 518 9.19 -4.08 21.33
N ASN A 519 7.99 -3.59 21.04
CA ASN A 519 6.93 -4.33 20.33
C ASN A 519 6.76 -3.89 18.87
N LEU A 520 7.69 -3.10 18.33
CA LEU A 520 7.62 -2.59 16.97
C LEU A 520 7.77 -3.76 15.96
N THR A 521 6.70 -4.04 15.21
CA THR A 521 6.70 -5.05 14.14
C THR A 521 6.71 -4.44 12.74
N TYR A 522 6.33 -3.18 12.60
CA TYR A 522 6.30 -2.47 11.33
C TYR A 522 6.93 -1.08 11.46
N LEU A 523 7.95 -0.81 10.66
CA LEU A 523 8.60 0.49 10.57
C LEU A 523 8.67 0.91 9.11
N LEU A 524 8.04 2.03 8.76
CA LEU A 524 8.17 2.67 7.45
C LEU A 524 8.71 4.09 7.63
N MET A 525 9.80 4.40 6.97
CA MET A 525 10.43 5.72 6.98
C MET A 525 10.65 6.18 5.55
N ILE A 526 10.15 7.37 5.24
CA ILE A 526 10.24 8.00 3.92
C ILE A 526 10.72 9.43 4.13
N GLY A 527 11.74 9.87 3.42
CA GLY A 527 12.22 11.25 3.49
C GLY A 527 13.73 11.36 3.58
N HIS A 528 14.20 12.53 3.98
CA HIS A 528 15.63 12.81 4.14
C HIS A 528 16.01 12.64 5.60
N PHE A 529 16.40 11.44 6.03
CA PHE A 529 16.88 11.22 7.39
C PHE A 529 18.38 10.96 7.37
N ILE A 530 19.09 11.70 8.21
CA ILE A 530 20.51 11.48 8.48
C ILE A 530 20.56 10.57 9.69
N VAL A 531 21.13 9.38 9.50
CA VAL A 531 21.28 8.43 10.60
C VAL A 531 22.72 8.46 11.03
N ASP A 532 22.95 8.99 12.23
CA ASP A 532 24.24 8.87 12.89
C ASP A 532 24.47 7.38 13.21
N GLU A 533 25.44 6.78 12.51
CA GLU A 533 25.80 5.39 12.68
C GLU A 533 26.30 5.07 14.08
N SER A 534 26.93 6.03 14.76
CA SER A 534 27.43 5.86 16.12
C SER A 534 26.27 5.80 17.11
N GLU A 535 25.31 6.72 17.00
CA GLU A 535 24.08 6.71 17.81
C GLU A 535 23.22 5.48 17.52
N LEU A 536 23.06 5.08 16.24
CA LEU A 536 22.32 3.89 15.89
C LEU A 536 22.97 2.64 16.50
N ARG A 537 24.30 2.53 16.43
CA ARG A 537 25.05 1.41 17.01
C ARG A 537 24.89 1.35 18.52
N GLU A 538 25.06 2.48 19.21
CA GLU A 538 24.89 2.56 20.65
C GLU A 538 23.46 2.13 21.05
N ASN A 539 22.43 2.69 20.42
CA ASN A 539 21.05 2.35 20.73
C ASN A 539 20.72 0.88 20.43
N LEU A 540 21.21 0.33 19.31
CA LEU A 540 21.03 -1.08 18.97
C LEU A 540 21.82 -2.04 19.87
N SER A 541 22.87 -1.55 20.55
CA SER A 541 23.62 -2.35 21.52
C SER A 541 22.81 -2.59 22.80
N HIS A 542 21.93 -1.65 23.15
CA HIS A 542 21.06 -1.70 24.31
C HIS A 542 19.71 -2.37 24.05
N THR A 543 19.33 -2.58 22.79
CA THR A 543 18.09 -3.28 22.45
C THR A 543 18.29 -4.79 22.41
N SER A 544 17.29 -5.49 22.97
CA SER A 544 17.10 -6.91 22.65
C SER A 544 16.78 -7.07 21.15
N ALA A 545 16.78 -8.32 20.65
CA ALA A 545 16.47 -8.60 19.25
C ALA A 545 15.16 -7.91 18.82
N LEU A 546 15.22 -7.12 17.75
CA LEU A 546 14.07 -6.37 17.28
C LEU A 546 12.98 -7.35 16.81
N LYS A 547 11.73 -7.10 17.22
CA LYS A 547 10.54 -7.86 16.77
C LYS A 547 10.05 -7.42 15.39
N LEU A 548 10.90 -6.71 14.65
CA LEU A 548 10.54 -6.07 13.40
C LEU A 548 10.30 -7.12 12.31
N GLN A 549 9.09 -7.12 11.73
CA GLN A 549 8.68 -8.00 10.64
C GLN A 549 8.68 -7.27 9.29
N THR A 550 8.40 -5.97 9.28
CA THR A 550 8.42 -5.16 8.06
C THR A 550 9.25 -3.91 8.27
N LEU A 551 10.23 -3.71 7.40
CA LEU A 551 11.08 -2.52 7.36
C LEU A 551 10.98 -1.86 5.99
N GLY A 552 10.51 -0.62 5.95
CA GLY A 552 10.53 0.23 4.77
C GLY A 552 11.40 1.44 5.01
N ILE A 553 12.43 1.65 4.19
CA ILE A 553 13.35 2.78 4.27
C ILE A 553 13.46 3.39 2.86
N ASN A 554 12.97 4.62 2.73
CA ASN A 554 13.13 5.43 1.55
C ASN A 554 13.87 6.71 1.95
N SER A 555 15.20 6.64 2.01
CA SER A 555 16.04 7.81 2.15
C SER A 555 17.33 7.66 1.36
N PRO A 556 17.74 8.70 0.62
CA PRO A 556 19.00 8.69 -0.10
C PRO A 556 20.23 8.74 0.84
N TYR A 557 20.06 9.11 2.11
CA TYR A 557 21.16 9.30 3.06
C TYR A 557 21.33 8.12 4.04
N PHE A 558 20.56 7.06 3.88
CA PHE A 558 20.68 5.90 4.74
C PHE A 558 21.87 5.04 4.32
N SER A 559 22.91 5.00 5.15
CA SER A 559 24.16 4.33 4.79
C SER A 559 24.02 2.80 4.73
N LYS A 560 24.91 2.16 3.96
CA LYS A 560 25.00 0.70 3.90
C LYS A 560 25.24 0.07 5.28
N ASN A 561 26.07 0.69 6.12
CA ASN A 561 26.38 0.21 7.45
C ASN A 561 25.17 0.30 8.39
N ALA A 562 24.43 1.42 8.39
CA ALA A 562 23.19 1.56 9.14
C ALA A 562 22.18 0.48 8.77
N MET A 563 22.04 0.20 7.48
CA MET A 563 21.19 -0.87 6.99
C MET A 563 21.64 -2.25 7.47
N ARG A 564 22.94 -2.55 7.37
CA ARG A 564 23.49 -3.81 7.88
C ARG A 564 23.22 -3.97 9.37
N MET A 565 23.43 -2.92 10.18
CA MET A 565 23.16 -2.95 11.62
C MET A 565 21.69 -3.28 11.93
N LEU A 566 20.73 -2.70 11.20
CA LEU A 566 19.31 -3.02 11.36
C LEU A 566 18.97 -4.45 10.96
N LEU A 567 19.45 -4.90 9.80
CA LEU A 567 19.17 -6.23 9.29
C LEU A 567 19.70 -7.32 10.23
N VAL A 568 20.90 -7.14 10.78
CA VAL A 568 21.49 -8.07 11.76
C VAL A 568 20.70 -8.08 13.08
N LYS A 569 20.16 -6.92 13.50
CA LYS A 569 19.42 -6.80 14.77
C LYS A 569 17.94 -7.19 14.68
N ALA A 570 17.40 -7.39 13.48
CA ALA A 570 16.00 -7.74 13.23
C ALA A 570 15.87 -9.17 12.65
N PRO A 571 16.06 -10.23 13.45
CA PRO A 571 16.01 -11.61 12.96
C PRO A 571 14.62 -12.05 12.48
N ASN A 572 13.56 -11.33 12.88
CA ASN A 572 12.16 -11.64 12.53
C ASN A 572 11.70 -10.97 11.23
N LEU A 573 12.60 -10.38 10.46
CA LEU A 573 12.25 -9.54 9.33
C LEU A 573 11.75 -10.38 8.14
N GLU A 574 10.49 -10.17 7.76
CA GLU A 574 9.82 -10.88 6.66
C GLU A 574 9.81 -10.05 5.37
N LYS A 575 9.72 -8.72 5.51
CA LYS A 575 9.55 -7.79 4.39
C LYS A 575 10.49 -6.61 4.52
N VAL A 576 11.26 -6.39 3.47
CA VAL A 576 12.17 -5.25 3.40
C VAL A 576 11.90 -4.47 2.13
N CYS A 577 11.75 -3.16 2.27
CA CYS A 577 11.43 -2.25 1.19
C CYS A 577 12.42 -1.09 1.21
N PHE A 578 13.35 -1.08 0.26
CA PHE A 578 14.25 0.03 0.04
C PHE A 578 13.86 0.78 -1.23
N CYS A 579 13.70 2.10 -1.12
CA CYS A 579 13.65 2.98 -2.27
C CYS A 579 15.01 3.66 -2.46
N LEU A 580 16.04 2.84 -2.59
CA LEU A 580 17.38 3.30 -2.97
C LEU A 580 17.51 3.22 -4.49
N GLU A 581 18.48 3.94 -5.05
CA GLU A 581 18.93 3.68 -6.41
C GLU A 581 19.31 2.20 -6.55
N ARG A 582 18.92 1.56 -7.67
CA ARG A 582 19.08 0.10 -7.89
C ARG A 582 20.49 -0.42 -7.58
N GLU A 583 21.51 0.41 -7.81
CA GLU A 583 22.92 0.08 -7.60
C GLU A 583 23.31 -0.11 -6.13
N CYS A 584 22.74 0.67 -5.22
CA CYS A 584 22.99 0.56 -3.79
C CYS A 584 22.44 -0.76 -3.22
N VAL A 585 21.22 -1.14 -3.63
CA VAL A 585 20.58 -2.39 -3.22
C VAL A 585 21.35 -3.59 -3.76
N SER A 586 21.71 -3.56 -5.05
CA SER A 586 22.47 -4.63 -5.70
C SER A 586 23.85 -4.84 -5.07
N SER A 587 24.57 -3.76 -4.75
CA SER A 587 25.89 -3.88 -4.10
C SER A 587 25.80 -4.39 -2.66
N LEU A 588 24.79 -3.97 -1.88
CA LEU A 588 24.57 -4.51 -0.54
C LEU A 588 24.26 -6.00 -0.57
N PHE A 589 23.37 -6.45 -1.46
CA PHE A 589 23.05 -7.88 -1.55
C PHE A 589 24.28 -8.68 -1.98
N LYS A 590 25.09 -8.17 -2.92
CA LYS A 590 26.38 -8.80 -3.28
C LYS A 590 27.38 -8.83 -2.13
N GLU A 591 27.44 -7.79 -1.30
CA GLU A 591 28.30 -7.76 -0.11
C GLU A 591 27.78 -8.68 1.00
N LEU A 592 26.47 -8.77 1.20
CA LEU A 592 25.86 -9.74 2.11
C LEU A 592 26.13 -11.17 1.66
N ASP A 593 25.94 -11.46 0.36
CA ASP A 593 26.31 -12.74 -0.27
C ASP A 593 27.79 -13.07 -0.07
N ARG A 594 28.67 -12.08 -0.19
CA ARG A 594 30.13 -12.26 0.01
C ARG A 594 30.54 -12.35 1.47
N SER A 595 29.77 -11.76 2.39
CA SER A 595 30.04 -11.79 3.85
C SER A 595 29.48 -13.03 4.54
N ILE A 596 28.63 -13.78 3.84
CA ILE A 596 28.32 -15.16 4.18
C ILE A 596 29.49 -15.97 3.62
N ASP A 597 30.58 -16.05 4.39
CA ASP A 597 31.68 -16.96 4.06
C ASP A 597 31.10 -18.37 3.92
N PHE A 598 31.40 -18.98 2.77
CA PHE A 598 30.94 -20.29 2.34
C PHE A 598 31.70 -21.39 3.11
N ASP A 599 31.55 -21.49 4.44
CA ASP A 599 31.94 -22.70 5.19
C ASP A 599 31.26 -22.75 6.58
N ASP A 600 30.90 -23.97 6.99
CA ASP A 600 30.20 -24.44 8.22
C ASP A 600 28.87 -23.76 8.62
N THR A 601 28.78 -22.45 8.44
CA THR A 601 27.64 -21.60 8.79
C THR A 601 26.39 -21.94 7.98
N LEU A 602 26.52 -22.38 6.72
CA LEU A 602 25.38 -22.71 5.85
C LEU A 602 24.67 -24.01 6.29
N LEU A 603 25.45 -25.00 6.75
CA LEU A 603 24.96 -26.26 7.30
C LEU A 603 24.34 -26.04 8.70
N GLU A 604 24.92 -25.14 9.51
CA GLU A 604 24.36 -24.76 10.81
C GLU A 604 23.08 -23.91 10.66
N MET A 605 23.03 -23.00 9.68
CA MET A 605 21.83 -22.25 9.30
C MET A 605 20.74 -23.18 8.77
N ALA A 606 21.07 -24.16 7.93
CA ALA A 606 20.09 -25.15 7.45
C ALA A 606 19.52 -25.99 8.61
N SER A 607 20.36 -26.40 9.55
CA SER A 607 19.95 -27.11 10.78
C SER A 607 19.09 -26.23 11.70
N SER A 608 19.48 -24.97 11.90
CA SER A 608 18.77 -23.98 12.71
C SER A 608 17.43 -23.58 12.11
N VAL A 609 17.34 -23.46 10.78
CA VAL A 609 16.10 -23.23 10.04
C VAL A 609 15.17 -24.44 10.17
N ASN A 610 15.69 -25.66 10.07
CA ASN A 610 14.92 -26.88 10.32
C ASN A 610 14.37 -26.94 11.75
N LYS A 611 15.17 -26.56 12.76
CA LYS A 611 14.77 -26.53 14.17
C LYS A 611 13.81 -25.38 14.50
N SER A 612 13.99 -24.23 13.87
CA SER A 612 13.09 -23.07 14.01
C SER A 612 11.75 -23.32 13.34
N ALA A 613 11.73 -24.02 12.21
CA ALA A 613 10.49 -24.49 11.57
C ALA A 613 9.75 -25.50 12.47
N GLU A 614 10.46 -26.33 13.23
CA GLU A 614 9.89 -27.27 14.20
C GLU A 614 9.32 -26.54 15.44
N LEU A 615 10.04 -25.56 15.98
CA LEU A 615 9.56 -24.73 17.10
C LEU A 615 8.39 -23.80 16.71
N ALA A 616 8.44 -23.21 15.52
CA ALA A 616 7.33 -22.41 14.97
C ALA A 616 6.08 -23.29 14.77
N ARG A 617 6.28 -24.55 14.38
CA ARG A 617 5.22 -25.55 14.27
C ARG A 617 4.59 -25.86 15.63
N ASP A 618 5.38 -26.06 16.67
CA ASP A 618 4.89 -26.29 18.02
C ASP A 618 4.16 -25.05 18.60
N ALA A 619 4.66 -23.85 18.29
CA ALA A 619 4.01 -22.59 18.66
C ALA A 619 2.66 -22.40 17.95
N ILE A 620 2.59 -22.67 16.64
CA ILE A 620 1.35 -22.60 15.85
C ILE A 620 0.31 -23.60 16.36
N ARG A 621 0.75 -24.79 16.80
CA ARG A 621 -0.11 -25.80 17.44
C ARG A 621 -0.72 -25.28 18.75
N CYS A 622 0.06 -24.56 19.56
CA CYS A 622 -0.43 -23.89 20.77
C CYS A 622 -1.33 -22.67 20.49
N PHE A 623 -1.17 -21.99 19.35
CA PHE A 623 -2.01 -20.84 18.95
C PHE A 623 -3.42 -21.25 18.49
N ALA A 624 -3.57 -22.44 17.90
CA ALA A 624 -4.86 -22.96 17.43
C ALA A 624 -5.86 -23.22 18.58
N GLU A 625 -5.36 -23.46 19.80
CA GLU A 625 -6.19 -23.74 20.99
C GLU A 625 -6.68 -22.46 21.69
N ARG A 626 -6.18 -21.26 21.34
CA ARG A 626 -6.47 -19.98 22.04
C ARG A 626 -7.37 -18.97 21.32
N PHE A 627 -7.73 -19.15 20.04
CA PHE A 627 -8.52 -18.19 19.26
C PHE A 627 -9.78 -18.81 18.59
N PRO A 628 -10.98 -18.68 19.19
CA PRO A 628 -12.19 -19.39 18.71
C PRO A 628 -12.78 -18.90 17.38
N HIS A 629 -12.58 -17.63 16.99
CA HIS A 629 -13.28 -17.01 15.85
C HIS A 629 -12.57 -17.11 14.50
N SER A 630 -11.34 -17.62 14.48
CA SER A 630 -10.58 -17.95 13.24
C SER A 630 -10.19 -19.43 13.19
N TYR A 631 -10.79 -20.25 14.07
CA TYR A 631 -10.43 -21.65 14.30
C TYR A 631 -10.41 -22.48 13.01
N ASN A 632 -11.42 -22.38 12.15
CA ASN A 632 -11.48 -23.19 10.94
C ASN A 632 -10.50 -22.76 9.85
N GLU A 633 -10.08 -21.49 9.84
CA GLU A 633 -9.12 -20.97 8.85
C GLU A 633 -7.68 -21.24 9.30
N LEU A 634 -7.35 -20.98 10.58
CA LEU A 634 -6.04 -21.29 11.16
C LEU A 634 -5.81 -22.80 11.28
N ASN A 635 -6.82 -23.59 11.67
CA ASN A 635 -6.71 -25.05 11.73
C ASN A 635 -6.56 -25.64 10.31
N PHE A 636 -7.23 -25.07 9.29
CA PHE A 636 -7.06 -25.48 7.89
C PHE A 636 -5.67 -25.14 7.35
N TYR A 637 -5.13 -23.94 7.61
CA TYR A 637 -3.76 -23.58 7.22
C TYR A 637 -2.71 -24.42 7.97
N SER A 638 -2.93 -24.69 9.26
CA SER A 638 -2.05 -25.60 10.01
C SER A 638 -2.10 -27.02 9.43
N GLN A 639 -3.28 -27.61 9.22
CA GLN A 639 -3.41 -28.97 8.70
C GLN A 639 -2.93 -29.12 7.25
N LEU A 640 -3.03 -28.09 6.40
CA LEU A 640 -2.48 -28.09 5.04
C LEU A 640 -0.95 -28.00 5.01
N GLN A 641 -0.34 -27.18 5.87
CA GLN A 641 1.11 -26.99 5.91
C GLN A 641 1.84 -28.03 6.79
N MET A 642 1.13 -28.80 7.62
CA MET A 642 1.71 -29.74 8.59
C MET A 642 1.81 -31.19 8.11
N LYS A 643 1.21 -31.57 6.97
CA LYS A 643 1.23 -32.96 6.48
C LYS A 643 2.57 -33.42 5.91
N GLN A 644 3.49 -32.51 5.61
CA GLN A 644 4.87 -32.87 5.30
C GLN A 644 5.81 -32.08 6.22
N LYS A 645 6.87 -32.72 6.70
CA LYS A 645 7.94 -32.06 7.46
C LYS A 645 8.79 -31.31 6.42
N PRO A 646 8.68 -29.98 6.24
CA PRO A 646 9.69 -29.29 5.46
C PRO A 646 10.97 -29.38 6.27
N SER A 647 11.92 -30.12 5.72
CA SER A 647 13.27 -30.15 6.23
C SER A 647 14.19 -29.96 5.06
N LEU A 648 15.15 -29.07 5.18
CA LEU A 648 16.26 -28.95 4.25
C LEU A 648 16.98 -30.31 4.23
N THR A 649 16.97 -30.94 3.06
CA THR A 649 17.60 -32.24 2.82
C THR A 649 18.76 -32.06 1.85
N LEU A 650 19.90 -32.66 2.15
CA LEU A 650 20.99 -32.81 1.21
C LEU A 650 20.55 -33.87 0.17
N TRP A 651 20.41 -33.43 -1.09
CA TRP A 651 20.13 -34.28 -2.25
C TRP A 651 18.80 -35.04 -2.18
N ASN A 652 17.80 -34.50 -1.47
CA ASN A 652 16.49 -35.13 -1.22
C ASN A 652 16.51 -36.48 -0.47
N VAL A 653 17.66 -36.91 0.03
CA VAL A 653 17.82 -38.22 0.70
C VAL A 653 18.14 -38.06 2.19
N TYR A 654 18.98 -37.10 2.56
CA TYR A 654 19.42 -36.93 3.95
C TYR A 654 18.90 -35.63 4.54
N LYS A 655 18.08 -35.72 5.59
CA LYS A 655 17.67 -34.55 6.36
C LYS A 655 18.91 -33.94 7.04
N ILE A 656 19.14 -32.65 6.82
CA ILE A 656 20.26 -31.94 7.45
C ILE A 656 19.88 -31.66 8.91
N ASP A 657 20.35 -32.52 9.80
CA ASP A 657 20.23 -32.41 11.25
C ASP A 657 21.62 -32.42 11.92
N LYS A 658 21.67 -32.08 13.21
CA LYS A 658 22.95 -32.00 13.95
C LYS A 658 23.69 -33.34 13.97
N SER A 659 22.97 -34.47 13.92
CA SER A 659 23.56 -35.81 13.86
C SER A 659 24.27 -36.10 12.53
N LEU A 660 23.69 -35.69 11.40
CA LEU A 660 24.33 -35.84 10.09
C LEU A 660 25.63 -35.04 10.00
N LEU A 661 25.64 -33.83 10.59
CA LEU A 661 26.80 -32.95 10.67
C LEU A 661 27.94 -33.57 11.49
N ILE A 662 27.61 -34.15 12.66
CA ILE A 662 28.57 -34.86 13.51
C ILE A 662 29.11 -36.13 12.82
N SER A 663 28.26 -36.88 12.11
CA SER A 663 28.68 -38.07 11.37
C SER A 663 29.57 -37.75 10.17
N LEU A 664 29.29 -36.66 9.44
CA LEU A 664 30.14 -36.17 8.35
C LEU A 664 31.53 -35.77 8.87
N LEU A 665 31.58 -34.98 9.94
CA LEU A 665 32.84 -34.61 10.61
C LEU A 665 33.61 -35.84 11.10
N GLY A 666 32.92 -36.78 11.74
CA GLY A 666 33.53 -38.05 12.17
C GLY A 666 34.07 -38.88 11.01
N THR A 667 33.39 -38.90 9.87
CA THR A 667 33.82 -39.63 8.67
C THR A 667 35.04 -38.98 8.03
N PHE A 668 35.09 -37.65 7.96
CA PHE A 668 36.28 -36.93 7.47
C PHE A 668 37.50 -37.14 8.36
N VAL A 669 37.34 -37.12 9.68
CA VAL A 669 38.42 -37.43 10.63
C VAL A 669 38.90 -38.87 10.47
N THR A 670 37.98 -39.83 10.33
CA THR A 670 38.31 -41.26 10.17
C THR A 670 39.00 -41.53 8.82
N TYR A 671 38.55 -40.87 7.75
CA TYR A 671 39.16 -40.98 6.42
C TYR A 671 40.54 -40.33 6.38
N GLY A 672 40.71 -39.17 7.04
CA GLY A 672 42.01 -38.53 7.22
C GLY A 672 43.00 -39.42 8.00
N TYR A 673 42.52 -40.09 9.05
CA TYR A 673 43.32 -41.06 9.80
C TYR A 673 43.72 -42.27 8.94
N LEU A 674 42.78 -42.85 8.19
CA LEU A 674 43.01 -43.98 7.28
C LEU A 674 44.04 -43.64 6.18
N VAL A 675 43.91 -42.47 5.55
CA VAL A 675 44.86 -42.00 4.52
C VAL A 675 46.24 -41.72 5.12
N GLY A 676 46.30 -41.14 6.32
CA GLY A 676 47.55 -40.94 7.07
C GLY A 676 48.26 -42.25 7.43
N THR A 677 47.49 -43.29 7.81
CA THR A 677 48.03 -44.62 8.11
C THR A 677 48.38 -45.45 6.87
N LEU A 678 47.70 -45.25 5.74
CA LEU A 678 48.02 -45.94 4.48
C LEU A 678 49.27 -45.35 3.80
N GLY A 679 49.48 -44.04 3.92
CA GLY A 679 50.70 -43.38 3.43
C GLY A 679 51.97 -43.86 4.15
N SER A 680 51.88 -44.21 5.43
CA SER A 680 53.00 -44.73 6.23
C SER A 680 53.29 -46.22 5.97
N VAL A 681 52.36 -46.98 5.37
CA VAL A 681 52.59 -48.39 4.97
C VAL A 681 53.29 -48.50 3.61
N GLN A 682 53.22 -47.47 2.75
CA GLN A 682 53.98 -47.43 1.49
C GLN A 682 55.47 -47.17 1.70
N GLU A 683 55.87 -46.44 2.75
CA GLU A 683 57.29 -46.27 3.10
C GLU A 683 57.94 -47.56 3.62
N LEU A 684 57.17 -48.45 4.26
CA LEU A 684 57.66 -49.76 4.73
C LEU A 684 57.79 -50.82 3.62
N LYS A 685 57.12 -50.65 2.46
CA LYS A 685 57.19 -51.59 1.33
C LYS A 685 58.27 -51.28 0.29
N ASN A 686 58.83 -50.07 0.31
CA ASN A 686 59.96 -49.71 -0.55
C ASN A 686 61.32 -49.91 0.14
N GLY A 687 61.33 -50.46 1.35
CA GLY A 687 62.51 -50.70 2.17
C GLY A 687 62.96 -52.17 2.21
N GLU A 688 62.90 -52.92 1.11
CA GLU A 688 63.53 -54.25 1.07
C GLU A 688 64.09 -54.61 -0.32
N VAL A 689 65.40 -54.87 -0.32
CA VAL A 689 66.21 -55.58 -1.34
C VAL A 689 66.49 -54.78 -2.63
N SER A 690 67.63 -54.10 -2.72
CA SER A 690 68.85 -54.79 -3.12
C SER A 690 70.15 -54.21 -2.52
N ILE A 691 70.81 -55.12 -1.82
CA ILE A 691 72.21 -55.11 -1.39
C ILE A 691 73.08 -55.28 -2.66
N THR A 692 74.05 -54.40 -2.90
CA THR A 692 75.51 -54.71 -2.95
C THR A 692 76.35 -53.50 -3.33
N ASN A 693 77.30 -53.18 -2.44
CA ASN A 693 78.71 -52.77 -2.65
C ASN A 693 78.98 -51.56 -3.58
N GLY A 694 79.66 -50.48 -3.18
CA GLY A 694 80.44 -50.16 -1.99
C GLY A 694 81.26 -48.87 -2.24
N PHE A 695 82.01 -48.47 -1.22
CA PHE A 695 83.07 -47.43 -1.17
C PHE A 695 82.68 -45.97 -0.90
N ASN A 696 83.03 -45.54 0.33
CA ASN A 696 83.79 -44.34 0.75
C ASN A 696 83.31 -42.95 0.24
N SER A 697 83.19 -41.89 1.02
CA SER A 697 83.82 -41.48 2.28
C SER A 697 83.16 -40.17 2.77
N GLY A 698 83.24 -39.88 4.07
CA GLY A 698 83.45 -38.50 4.53
C GLY A 698 82.35 -37.80 5.34
N THR A 699 82.59 -37.75 6.66
CA THR A 699 82.43 -36.59 7.59
C THR A 699 81.03 -36.00 7.87
N LEU A 700 80.50 -36.14 9.10
CA LEU A 700 80.60 -35.21 10.27
C LEU A 700 79.99 -33.82 9.97
N HIS A 701 79.12 -33.17 10.74
CA HIS A 701 78.78 -33.23 12.17
C HIS A 701 77.47 -32.45 12.42
N SER A 702 76.65 -32.92 13.38
CA SER A 702 75.84 -32.19 14.39
C SER A 702 75.18 -30.84 14.08
N TYR A 703 73.89 -30.70 14.43
CA TYR A 703 73.47 -30.04 15.68
C TYR A 703 71.97 -30.28 15.97
N THR A 704 71.71 -30.80 17.17
CA THR A 704 70.51 -30.65 18.02
C THR A 704 70.24 -29.17 18.32
N ALA A 705 69.04 -28.68 18.65
CA ALA A 705 67.98 -29.25 19.49
C ALA A 705 66.59 -28.75 19.07
#